data_AF-A0A2D9KQ40-F1
#
_entry.id   AF-A0A2D9KQ40-F1
#
_cell.length_a   1.000
_cell.length_b   1.000
_cell.length_c   1.000
_cell.angle_alpha   90.00
_cell.angle_beta   90.00
_cell.angle_gamma   90.00
#
_symmetry.space_group_name_H-M   'P 1'
#
loop_
_entity.id
_entity.type
_entity.pdbx_description
1 polymer ?
#
loop_
_entity_poly.entity_id
_entity_poly.type
_entity_poly.pdbx_seq_one_letter_code
_entity_poly.pdbx_strand_id
1 'polypeptide(L)'
;MKFFRAQRGAALVITLIMLGMVTAMAVVFLSISRRERASVAVITDQAGAQLMAETATAQALSKVVSRMVTAQNPLAYEFSVSTNYINRAGYAPGNLSATNVGYVYPNGLPLSQNDLLMNLAKLQHLPRPPVFVDTNALGWRPKNFTKIDDFRFFLDVNRNRAYEPTGRQVVTNFQGRPVVGPDGLFKTDYFVGDPEWIGQLDNPAAPHSPTNRFIGRYAYMVLPTGRSLDINYIHNQAREPMKRNLDRPSGRGNQYLYMRNQGVGSWELNLAAFLAQLNPLQWWYYYDWIGRPVNANGLELPRADRLSFSDSRDILLHRYNGSRRDWVPGDNVPQGLAGMVPSLGLPFNASPRFGFNMVDDYSDGPLVLNDTPMLDSEDGLRTDPVTAPWPGADNPRRFTDVQQLLTFQQYIEPPMRATNFVSRLRQSMEVRPRNFRARKRLDSYDRYTFYRLLGQLGVDSAPALRGKININHANDWHTGYNTQTNWTANEFINRAAHAMLRASVKSQFLTNSTTQEAYNVYTIGETLVNPDIGIAGLRHPTFPVPQNHLFFSPTNAVSTGIQIYPTNAYSANVHRLMQLAANIYDATSNRIDQAAASRVGPFMPTVMRPVFRKFRNPTNGPPGVFISHYAEVTNDWRNWARPQRFYDLTNVVWSTRFPFYDGTPATDLEISIHGMPWVVGAKKGLPNFNEYSVESLVQVSRRLEVNKQHINNIHPSMSANWRTNQMYTLGITNVFGMEAWNSYSNAYPRRLAMDVRQSYQIGLWDHGITNRAGQVLPVLITNLVSRPYRNFTTLKSNWMGGEFKVPLRAAITTVTNSIYSTARKRFYPANRAFTNVFESGFAVPDWKLHITNRVQFFLLDLDLNRVVDIVNLDDMVTSMDITTQLSGQRPGSAGLFAGGGFDEGTFWKTNRVNPSQGIASPTLGIVDQIQVSRGQRTVSQGFWRSYNSDPYAGRNKDKAIQDFEAFLQGQNRPRRPSDLIRKQAPYTPARKFYKRTSWQANDPLVHYTIN
;
A
#
# COMPACT_ATOMS: atom_id res chain seq x y z
N MET A 1 33.76 -54.23 -17.49
CA MET A 1 32.33 -53.80 -17.40
C MET A 1 32.01 -52.64 -16.44
N LYS A 2 32.96 -52.04 -15.69
CA LYS A 2 32.66 -50.96 -14.71
C LYS A 2 32.70 -49.52 -15.25
N PHE A 3 33.40 -49.25 -16.37
CA PHE A 3 33.52 -47.89 -16.94
C PHE A 3 32.23 -47.34 -17.57
N PHE A 4 31.36 -48.20 -18.11
CA PHE A 4 30.09 -47.77 -18.73
C PHE A 4 29.01 -47.33 -17.71
N ARG A 5 29.11 -47.70 -16.43
CA ARG A 5 28.15 -47.26 -15.39
C ARG A 5 28.43 -45.83 -14.90
N ALA A 6 29.70 -45.41 -14.86
CA ALA A 6 30.08 -44.06 -14.44
C ALA A 6 29.70 -42.98 -15.47
N GLN A 7 29.86 -43.28 -16.77
CA GLN A 7 29.43 -42.38 -17.86
C GLN A 7 27.89 -42.23 -17.89
N ARG A 8 27.14 -43.31 -17.64
CA ARG A 8 25.66 -43.25 -17.52
C ARG A 8 25.21 -42.45 -16.31
N GLY A 9 25.92 -42.50 -15.18
CA GLY A 9 25.63 -41.70 -13.99
C GLY A 9 25.92 -40.21 -14.17
N ALA A 10 27.04 -39.85 -14.79
CA ALA A 10 27.36 -38.45 -15.11
C ALA A 10 26.39 -37.86 -16.13
N ALA A 11 26.02 -38.62 -17.16
CA ALA A 11 25.00 -38.21 -18.13
C ALA A 11 23.64 -37.98 -17.46
N LEU A 12 23.22 -38.84 -16.52
CA LEU A 12 21.97 -38.68 -15.77
C LEU A 12 21.97 -37.44 -14.87
N VAL A 13 23.10 -37.15 -14.20
CA VAL A 13 23.23 -35.96 -13.35
C VAL A 13 23.20 -34.68 -14.20
N ILE A 14 23.89 -34.67 -15.35
CA ILE A 14 23.87 -33.53 -16.27
C ILE A 14 22.47 -33.33 -16.85
N THR A 15 21.77 -34.40 -17.25
CA THR A 15 20.38 -34.27 -17.75
C THR A 15 19.41 -33.84 -16.66
N LEU A 16 19.58 -34.28 -15.41
CA LEU A 16 18.77 -33.79 -14.29
C LEU A 16 19.03 -32.32 -13.96
N ILE A 17 20.29 -31.86 -14.02
CA ILE A 17 20.63 -30.44 -13.85
C ILE A 17 20.08 -29.62 -15.01
N MET A 18 20.25 -30.07 -16.25
CA MET A 18 19.68 -29.38 -17.42
C MET A 18 18.16 -29.35 -17.37
N LEU A 19 17.50 -30.44 -16.98
CA LEU A 19 16.04 -30.49 -16.82
C LEU A 19 15.58 -29.58 -15.68
N GLY A 20 16.30 -29.55 -14.55
CA GLY A 20 16.03 -28.64 -13.43
C GLY A 20 16.19 -27.17 -13.81
N MET A 21 17.19 -26.85 -14.62
CA MET A 21 17.45 -25.48 -15.08
C MET A 21 16.40 -25.03 -16.11
N VAL A 22 16.06 -25.89 -17.07
CA VAL A 22 15.01 -25.63 -18.07
C VAL A 22 13.63 -25.51 -17.41
N THR A 23 13.30 -26.37 -16.45
CA THR A 23 12.02 -26.28 -15.72
C THR A 23 11.95 -25.03 -14.85
N ALA A 24 13.04 -24.66 -14.15
CA ALA A 24 13.09 -23.40 -13.40
C ALA A 24 12.93 -22.17 -14.31
N MET A 25 13.65 -22.10 -15.44
CA MET A 25 13.50 -21.01 -16.40
C MET A 25 12.10 -20.97 -17.00
N ALA A 26 11.49 -22.12 -17.33
CA ALA A 26 10.12 -22.18 -17.85
C ALA A 26 9.10 -21.67 -16.82
N VAL A 27 9.24 -22.02 -15.54
CA VAL A 27 8.37 -21.54 -14.45
C VAL A 27 8.52 -20.03 -14.25
N VAL A 28 9.76 -19.51 -14.30
CA VAL A 28 10.03 -18.06 -14.21
C VAL A 28 9.46 -17.32 -15.42
N PHE A 29 9.66 -17.83 -16.63
CA PHE A 29 9.13 -17.21 -17.84
C PHE A 29 7.59 -17.21 -17.84
N LEU A 30 6.96 -18.29 -17.39
CA LEU A 30 5.51 -18.39 -17.26
C LEU A 30 4.96 -17.43 -16.20
N SER A 31 5.66 -17.26 -15.06
CA SER A 31 5.22 -16.34 -14.00
C SER A 31 5.35 -14.88 -14.42
N ILE A 32 6.46 -14.51 -15.11
CA ILE A 32 6.65 -13.19 -15.70
C ILE A 32 5.59 -12.93 -16.78
N SER A 33 5.39 -13.87 -17.72
CA SER A 33 4.39 -13.72 -18.79
C SER A 33 2.96 -13.57 -18.25
N ARG A 34 2.61 -14.29 -17.17
CA ARG A 34 1.30 -14.13 -16.51
C ARG A 34 1.15 -12.75 -15.87
N ARG A 35 2.20 -12.25 -15.22
CA ARG A 35 2.21 -10.91 -14.61
C ARG A 35 2.12 -9.81 -15.67
N GLU A 36 2.89 -9.90 -16.74
CA GLU A 36 2.86 -8.93 -17.84
C GLU A 36 1.51 -8.93 -18.54
N ARG A 37 0.95 -10.10 -18.83
CA ARG A 37 -0.40 -10.21 -19.41
C ARG A 37 -1.46 -9.58 -18.49
N ALA A 38 -1.36 -9.78 -17.18
CA ALA A 38 -2.27 -9.16 -16.22
C ALA A 38 -2.11 -7.63 -16.19
N SER A 39 -0.87 -7.12 -16.24
CA SER A 39 -0.58 -5.69 -16.32
C SER A 39 -1.14 -5.04 -17.60
N VAL A 40 -0.85 -5.63 -18.77
CA VAL A 40 -1.34 -5.16 -20.07
C VAL A 40 -2.86 -5.20 -20.14
N ALA A 41 -3.49 -6.26 -19.62
CA ALA A 41 -4.94 -6.34 -19.55
C ALA A 41 -5.52 -5.20 -18.71
N VAL A 42 -4.97 -4.94 -17.52
CA VAL A 42 -5.42 -3.83 -16.65
C VAL A 42 -5.26 -2.47 -17.34
N ILE A 43 -4.13 -2.20 -18.01
CA ILE A 43 -3.90 -0.95 -18.73
C ILE A 43 -4.91 -0.80 -19.88
N THR A 44 -5.14 -1.88 -20.63
CA THR A 44 -6.08 -1.88 -21.76
C THR A 44 -7.51 -1.67 -21.28
N ASP A 45 -7.91 -2.33 -20.19
CA ASP A 45 -9.23 -2.17 -19.57
C ASP A 45 -9.42 -0.75 -19.01
N GLN A 46 -8.40 -0.17 -18.40
CA GLN A 46 -8.42 1.22 -17.91
C GLN A 46 -8.56 2.24 -19.05
N ALA A 47 -7.74 2.10 -20.09
CA ALA A 47 -7.82 2.97 -21.28
C ALA A 47 -9.18 2.82 -21.98
N GLY A 48 -9.67 1.59 -22.14
CA GLY A 48 -11.00 1.31 -22.68
C GLY A 48 -12.11 1.93 -21.84
N ALA A 49 -12.06 1.79 -20.52
CA ALA A 49 -13.02 2.41 -19.61
C ALA A 49 -13.01 3.94 -19.67
N GLN A 50 -11.81 4.55 -19.76
CA GLN A 50 -11.66 6.00 -19.92
C GLN A 50 -12.30 6.48 -21.22
N LEU A 51 -11.97 5.84 -22.35
CA LEU A 51 -12.53 6.20 -23.66
C LEU A 51 -14.06 6.01 -23.70
N MET A 52 -14.59 4.96 -23.06
CA MET A 52 -16.05 4.76 -22.94
C MET A 52 -16.70 5.85 -22.09
N ALA A 53 -16.04 6.32 -21.02
CA ALA A 53 -16.54 7.41 -20.19
C ALA A 53 -16.55 8.74 -20.96
N GLU A 54 -15.49 9.06 -21.70
CA GLU A 54 -15.41 10.25 -22.58
C GLU A 54 -16.45 10.19 -23.72
N THR A 55 -16.69 9.00 -24.27
CA THR A 55 -17.76 8.80 -25.27
C THR A 55 -19.14 9.03 -24.65
N ALA A 56 -19.36 8.53 -23.42
CA ALA A 56 -20.61 8.72 -22.70
C ALA A 56 -20.90 10.19 -22.41
N THR A 57 -19.89 10.97 -22.00
CA THR A 57 -20.06 12.40 -21.75
C THR A 57 -20.36 13.17 -23.03
N ALA A 58 -19.64 12.90 -24.12
CA ALA A 58 -19.91 13.51 -25.42
C ALA A 58 -21.34 13.21 -25.93
N GLN A 59 -21.81 11.97 -25.77
CA GLN A 59 -23.16 11.55 -26.14
C GLN A 59 -24.23 12.19 -25.25
N ALA A 60 -23.99 12.28 -23.95
CA ALA A 60 -24.89 12.97 -23.02
C ALA A 60 -25.05 14.45 -23.38
N LEU A 61 -23.94 15.14 -23.65
CA LEU A 61 -23.94 16.55 -24.09
C LEU A 61 -24.69 16.72 -25.42
N SER A 62 -24.41 15.85 -26.41
CA SER A 62 -25.11 15.86 -27.70
C SER A 62 -26.62 15.69 -27.53
N LYS A 63 -27.06 14.79 -26.63
CA LYS A 63 -28.49 14.58 -26.34
C LYS A 63 -29.15 15.81 -25.72
N VAL A 64 -28.47 16.50 -24.80
CA VAL A 64 -28.96 17.75 -24.20
C VAL A 64 -29.09 18.84 -25.26
N VAL A 65 -28.04 19.07 -26.06
CA VAL A 65 -28.03 20.08 -27.13
C VAL A 65 -29.11 19.77 -28.17
N SER A 66 -29.25 18.51 -28.58
CA SER A 66 -30.29 18.09 -29.53
C SER A 66 -31.70 18.42 -29.03
N ARG A 67 -31.98 18.24 -27.73
CA ARG A 67 -33.27 18.64 -27.13
C ARG A 67 -33.48 20.14 -27.17
N MET A 68 -32.47 20.93 -26.81
CA MET A 68 -32.55 22.40 -26.86
C MET A 68 -32.84 22.91 -28.26
N VAL A 69 -32.16 22.36 -29.27
CA VAL A 69 -32.36 22.71 -30.69
C VAL A 69 -33.73 22.27 -31.18
N THR A 70 -34.15 21.03 -30.88
CA THR A 70 -35.44 20.48 -31.35
C THR A 70 -36.63 21.21 -30.72
N ALA A 71 -36.53 21.57 -29.44
CA ALA A 71 -37.56 22.33 -28.73
C ALA A 71 -37.47 23.85 -28.94
N GLN A 72 -36.45 24.34 -29.65
CA GLN A 72 -36.11 25.76 -29.79
C GLN A 72 -36.10 26.51 -28.44
N ASN A 73 -35.66 25.84 -27.37
CA ASN A 73 -35.70 26.36 -26.01
C ASN A 73 -34.39 26.03 -25.29
N PRO A 74 -33.56 27.03 -24.94
CA PRO A 74 -32.29 26.80 -24.24
C PRO A 74 -32.49 26.23 -22.83
N LEU A 75 -33.69 26.35 -22.26
CA LEU A 75 -34.05 25.78 -20.97
C LEU A 75 -34.61 24.34 -21.09
N ALA A 76 -34.65 23.73 -22.28
CA ALA A 76 -35.12 22.36 -22.48
C ALA A 76 -34.09 21.28 -22.07
N TYR A 77 -33.37 21.51 -20.97
CA TYR A 77 -32.53 20.51 -20.32
C TYR A 77 -33.29 19.91 -19.13
N GLU A 78 -33.49 18.60 -19.19
CA GLU A 78 -34.22 17.84 -18.17
C GLU A 78 -33.49 16.54 -17.87
N PHE A 79 -33.91 15.87 -16.81
CA PHE A 79 -33.45 14.53 -16.49
C PHE A 79 -33.54 13.61 -17.71
N SER A 80 -32.44 12.93 -18.02
CA SER A 80 -32.42 11.98 -19.12
C SER A 80 -31.39 10.90 -18.87
N VAL A 81 -31.64 9.74 -19.47
CA VAL A 81 -30.77 8.57 -19.37
C VAL A 81 -30.35 8.11 -20.77
N SER A 82 -29.30 7.31 -20.88
CA SER A 82 -28.96 6.61 -22.12
C SER A 82 -30.09 5.65 -22.53
N THR A 83 -30.40 5.62 -23.83
CA THR A 83 -31.48 4.80 -24.40
C THR A 83 -30.97 4.14 -25.66
N ASN A 84 -31.29 2.88 -25.91
CA ASN A 84 -30.95 2.22 -27.16
C ASN A 84 -31.90 2.65 -28.28
N TYR A 85 -31.43 2.52 -29.52
CA TYR A 85 -32.31 2.60 -30.67
C TYR A 85 -33.04 1.27 -30.85
N ILE A 86 -34.38 1.33 -30.92
CA ILE A 86 -35.25 0.20 -31.24
C ILE A 86 -36.34 0.69 -32.17
N ASN A 87 -36.63 -0.08 -33.22
CA ASN A 87 -37.79 0.14 -34.07
C ASN A 87 -39.07 -0.05 -33.25
N ARG A 88 -39.79 1.05 -33.02
CA ARG A 88 -41.02 1.05 -32.22
C ARG A 88 -42.15 0.22 -32.85
N ALA A 89 -42.10 0.00 -34.16
CA ALA A 89 -43.05 -0.86 -34.87
C ALA A 89 -42.74 -2.36 -34.71
N GLY A 90 -41.60 -2.74 -34.10
CA GLY A 90 -41.14 -4.13 -34.00
C GLY A 90 -40.24 -4.55 -35.17
N TYR A 91 -39.65 -5.74 -35.06
CA TYR A 91 -38.80 -6.32 -36.11
C TYR A 91 -39.66 -6.81 -37.29
N ALA A 92 -39.35 -6.35 -38.51
CA ALA A 92 -40.01 -6.81 -39.73
C ALA A 92 -39.12 -7.83 -40.48
N PRO A 93 -39.53 -9.12 -40.61
CA PRO A 93 -38.80 -10.09 -41.41
C PRO A 93 -38.55 -9.61 -42.85
N GLY A 94 -37.38 -9.93 -43.41
CA GLY A 94 -37.02 -9.58 -44.79
C GLY A 94 -36.61 -8.12 -45.03
N ASN A 95 -36.83 -7.19 -44.08
CA ASN A 95 -36.36 -5.81 -44.22
C ASN A 95 -34.88 -5.69 -43.83
N LEU A 96 -34.03 -5.31 -44.79
CA LEU A 96 -32.57 -5.24 -44.65
C LEU A 96 -32.03 -3.94 -44.03
N SER A 97 -32.88 -2.96 -43.72
CA SER A 97 -32.45 -1.69 -43.14
C SER A 97 -31.74 -1.89 -41.80
N ALA A 98 -30.66 -1.12 -41.56
CA ALA A 98 -29.99 -1.04 -40.26
C ALA A 98 -30.89 -0.46 -39.15
N THR A 99 -32.00 0.19 -39.52
CA THR A 99 -33.03 0.66 -38.58
C THR A 99 -34.05 -0.41 -38.19
N ASN A 100 -34.05 -1.57 -38.85
CA ASN A 100 -34.94 -2.68 -38.53
C ASN A 100 -34.39 -3.54 -37.39
N VAL A 101 -34.25 -2.91 -36.22
CA VAL A 101 -33.77 -3.53 -34.98
C VAL A 101 -34.93 -3.60 -33.98
N GLY A 102 -35.25 -4.78 -33.49
CA GLY A 102 -36.31 -5.02 -32.50
C GLY A 102 -36.15 -6.37 -31.84
N TYR A 103 -36.61 -6.52 -30.59
CA TYR A 103 -36.54 -7.80 -29.86
C TYR A 103 -37.88 -8.56 -29.82
N VAL A 104 -38.89 -8.00 -30.49
CA VAL A 104 -40.22 -8.58 -30.70
C VAL A 104 -40.72 -8.19 -32.09
N TYR A 105 -41.62 -9.00 -32.64
CA TYR A 105 -42.38 -8.65 -33.85
C TYR A 105 -43.43 -7.55 -33.54
N PRO A 106 -44.05 -6.92 -34.57
CA PRO A 106 -45.08 -5.90 -34.37
C PRO A 106 -46.29 -6.35 -33.52
N ASN A 107 -46.55 -7.66 -33.49
CA ASN A 107 -47.60 -8.28 -32.68
C ASN A 107 -47.16 -8.60 -31.22
N GLY A 108 -45.93 -8.25 -30.85
CA GLY A 108 -45.36 -8.49 -29.52
C GLY A 108 -44.80 -9.89 -29.29
N LEU A 109 -44.86 -10.80 -30.28
CA LEU A 109 -44.28 -12.14 -30.15
C LEU A 109 -42.74 -12.11 -30.15
N PRO A 110 -42.06 -13.01 -29.41
CA PRO A 110 -40.61 -13.15 -29.47
C PRO A 110 -40.11 -13.52 -30.88
N LEU A 111 -38.89 -13.08 -31.22
CA LEU A 111 -38.27 -13.40 -32.50
C LEU A 111 -37.90 -14.88 -32.61
N SER A 112 -37.95 -15.41 -33.84
CA SER A 112 -37.32 -16.68 -34.18
C SER A 112 -35.79 -16.60 -34.00
N GLN A 113 -35.12 -17.75 -33.86
CA GLN A 113 -33.66 -17.79 -33.68
C GLN A 113 -32.91 -17.15 -34.87
N ASN A 114 -33.39 -17.37 -36.10
CA ASN A 114 -32.80 -16.80 -37.30
C ASN A 114 -33.01 -15.28 -37.39
N ASP A 115 -34.21 -14.80 -37.05
CA ASP A 115 -34.50 -13.35 -37.05
C ASP A 115 -33.75 -12.63 -35.93
N LEU A 116 -33.54 -13.27 -34.78
CA LEU A 116 -32.71 -12.75 -33.70
C LEU A 116 -31.25 -12.57 -34.16
N LEU A 117 -30.68 -13.53 -34.89
CA LEU A 117 -29.33 -13.39 -35.46
C LEU A 117 -29.25 -12.24 -36.46
N MET A 118 -30.26 -12.12 -37.34
CA MET A 118 -30.35 -11.01 -38.27
C MET A 118 -30.54 -9.66 -37.57
N ASN A 119 -31.26 -9.62 -36.44
CA ASN A 119 -31.39 -8.45 -35.60
C ASN A 119 -30.04 -8.04 -34.98
N LEU A 120 -29.26 -9.02 -34.47
CA LEU A 120 -27.92 -8.76 -33.95
C LEU A 120 -26.96 -8.22 -35.02
N ALA A 121 -27.06 -8.73 -36.25
CA ALA A 121 -26.27 -8.27 -37.39
C ALA A 121 -26.66 -6.86 -37.89
N LYS A 122 -27.75 -6.26 -37.37
CA LYS A 122 -28.20 -4.89 -37.72
C LYS A 122 -27.90 -3.86 -36.64
N LEU A 123 -27.29 -4.27 -35.52
CA LEU A 123 -26.93 -3.36 -34.45
C LEU A 123 -25.89 -2.33 -34.93
N GLN A 124 -26.28 -1.07 -35.01
CA GLN A 124 -25.40 0.03 -35.45
C GLN A 124 -25.65 1.34 -34.69
N HIS A 125 -26.89 1.84 -34.69
CA HIS A 125 -27.25 3.10 -34.04
C HIS A 125 -27.62 2.87 -32.57
N LEU A 126 -26.95 3.55 -31.64
CA LEU A 126 -27.13 3.38 -30.18
C LEU A 126 -27.42 1.93 -29.76
N PRO A 127 -26.59 0.97 -30.23
CA PRO A 127 -26.96 -0.44 -30.27
C PRO A 127 -27.01 -1.02 -28.86
N ARG A 128 -27.95 -1.95 -28.66
CA ARG A 128 -28.07 -2.72 -27.43
C ARG A 128 -27.12 -3.92 -27.47
N PRO A 129 -26.04 -3.96 -26.66
CA PRO A 129 -25.07 -5.04 -26.72
C PRO A 129 -25.68 -6.34 -26.16
N PRO A 130 -25.50 -7.51 -26.81
CA PRO A 130 -26.09 -8.79 -26.42
C PRO A 130 -25.37 -9.43 -25.21
N VAL A 131 -25.46 -8.81 -24.04
CA VAL A 131 -24.79 -9.30 -22.82
C VAL A 131 -25.78 -10.07 -21.94
N PHE A 132 -25.54 -11.37 -21.81
CA PHE A 132 -26.28 -12.26 -20.92
C PHE A 132 -25.43 -12.60 -19.70
N VAL A 133 -25.97 -12.37 -18.50
CA VAL A 133 -25.27 -12.59 -17.24
C VAL A 133 -26.12 -13.39 -16.28
N ASP A 134 -25.48 -14.24 -15.50
CA ASP A 134 -26.11 -14.89 -14.37
C ASP A 134 -26.34 -13.87 -13.26
N THR A 135 -27.59 -13.51 -13.01
CA THR A 135 -27.96 -12.54 -11.97
C THR A 135 -28.72 -13.21 -10.84
N ASN A 136 -28.66 -12.60 -9.66
CA ASN A 136 -29.54 -12.95 -8.55
C ASN A 136 -30.94 -12.33 -8.72
N ALA A 137 -31.52 -12.29 -9.93
CA ALA A 137 -32.81 -11.62 -10.21
C ALA A 137 -33.96 -12.05 -9.27
N LEU A 138 -33.89 -13.26 -8.70
CA LEU A 138 -34.83 -13.78 -7.68
C LEU A 138 -34.59 -13.24 -6.25
N GLY A 139 -33.49 -12.52 -6.01
CA GLY A 139 -33.12 -11.91 -4.72
C GLY A 139 -32.63 -12.89 -3.65
N TRP A 140 -32.56 -14.19 -3.97
CA TRP A 140 -32.08 -15.29 -3.14
C TRP A 140 -31.58 -16.42 -4.05
N ARG A 141 -30.48 -17.10 -3.68
CA ARG A 141 -29.92 -18.24 -4.41
C ARG A 141 -30.30 -19.55 -3.70
N PRO A 142 -31.16 -20.41 -4.29
CA PRO A 142 -31.42 -21.73 -3.75
C PRO A 142 -30.17 -22.62 -3.78
N LYS A 143 -30.08 -23.61 -2.89
CA LYS A 143 -29.00 -24.61 -2.87
C LYS A 143 -28.85 -25.37 -4.20
N ASN A 144 -29.94 -25.50 -4.97
CA ASN A 144 -29.97 -26.12 -6.30
C ASN A 144 -30.24 -25.07 -7.39
N PHE A 145 -29.41 -24.03 -7.45
CA PHE A 145 -29.56 -22.97 -8.44
C PHE A 145 -29.18 -23.45 -9.85
N THR A 146 -30.12 -23.39 -10.78
CA THR A 146 -29.84 -23.53 -12.22
C THR A 146 -29.51 -22.13 -12.74
N LYS A 147 -28.36 -21.98 -13.42
CA LYS A 147 -27.96 -20.72 -14.04
C LYS A 147 -29.04 -20.27 -15.04
N ILE A 148 -29.61 -19.08 -14.82
CA ILE A 148 -30.53 -18.45 -15.77
C ILE A 148 -29.78 -17.25 -16.34
N ASP A 149 -29.49 -17.30 -17.63
CA ASP A 149 -28.86 -16.20 -18.35
C ASP A 149 -29.87 -15.07 -18.55
N ASP A 150 -29.67 -13.96 -17.84
CA ASP A 150 -30.51 -12.76 -17.90
C ASP A 150 -29.93 -11.72 -18.87
N PHE A 151 -30.78 -11.20 -19.76
CA PHE A 151 -30.37 -10.19 -20.73
C PHE A 151 -30.26 -8.82 -20.07
N ARG A 152 -29.11 -8.53 -19.47
CA ARG A 152 -28.88 -7.32 -18.67
C ARG A 152 -28.39 -6.15 -19.52
N PHE A 153 -29.28 -5.63 -20.36
CA PHE A 153 -29.02 -4.47 -21.21
C PHE A 153 -29.23 -3.11 -20.52
N PHE A 154 -29.79 -3.08 -19.31
CA PHE A 154 -30.07 -1.87 -18.55
C PHE A 154 -29.38 -1.90 -17.19
N LEU A 155 -29.23 -0.73 -16.58
CA LEU A 155 -28.78 -0.56 -15.21
C LEU A 155 -30.00 -0.36 -14.29
N ASP A 156 -30.21 -1.30 -13.37
CA ASP A 156 -31.30 -1.23 -12.37
C ASP A 156 -30.93 -0.23 -11.26
N VAL A 157 -31.13 1.07 -11.53
CA VAL A 157 -30.71 2.16 -10.62
C VAL A 157 -31.64 2.25 -9.41
N ASN A 158 -32.93 1.94 -9.58
CA ASN A 158 -33.93 1.98 -8.52
C ASN A 158 -33.98 0.70 -7.66
N ARG A 159 -33.20 -0.33 -8.02
CA ARG A 159 -33.05 -1.63 -7.34
C ARG A 159 -34.36 -2.41 -7.24
N ASN A 160 -35.26 -2.22 -8.19
CA ASN A 160 -36.58 -2.88 -8.19
C ASN A 160 -36.60 -4.22 -8.95
N ARG A 161 -35.46 -4.61 -9.56
CA ARG A 161 -35.25 -5.86 -10.30
C ARG A 161 -36.09 -6.00 -11.56
N ALA A 162 -36.67 -4.91 -12.05
CA ALA A 162 -37.42 -4.85 -13.28
C ALA A 162 -36.82 -3.77 -14.18
N TYR A 163 -37.01 -3.93 -15.48
CA TYR A 163 -36.67 -2.87 -16.41
C TYR A 163 -37.81 -1.83 -16.44
N GLU A 164 -37.47 -0.57 -16.21
CA GLU A 164 -38.33 0.59 -16.39
C GLU A 164 -37.99 1.29 -17.72
N PRO A 165 -38.83 1.16 -18.77
CA PRO A 165 -38.52 1.73 -20.07
C PRO A 165 -38.63 3.27 -20.11
N THR A 166 -37.63 3.91 -20.70
CA THR A 166 -37.69 5.35 -21.02
C THR A 166 -38.43 5.59 -22.34
N GLY A 167 -39.27 6.63 -22.39
CA GLY A 167 -40.00 7.06 -23.59
C GLY A 167 -41.51 7.14 -23.37
N ARG A 168 -42.27 7.22 -24.47
CA ARG A 168 -43.74 7.28 -24.43
C ARG A 168 -44.32 5.88 -24.16
N GLN A 169 -44.79 5.67 -22.92
CA GLN A 169 -45.36 4.40 -22.45
C GLN A 169 -46.88 4.53 -22.21
N VAL A 170 -47.56 3.38 -22.16
CA VAL A 170 -48.97 3.31 -21.73
C VAL A 170 -49.05 3.45 -20.22
N VAL A 171 -49.95 4.32 -19.75
CA VAL A 171 -50.21 4.54 -18.32
C VAL A 171 -50.98 3.35 -17.77
N THR A 172 -50.52 2.78 -16.66
CA THR A 172 -51.17 1.65 -15.99
C THR A 172 -51.82 2.07 -14.68
N ASN A 173 -52.94 1.41 -14.34
CA ASN A 173 -53.60 1.55 -13.05
C ASN A 173 -52.94 0.69 -11.97
N PHE A 174 -53.48 0.73 -10.75
CA PHE A 174 -52.95 -0.01 -9.59
C PHE A 174 -52.77 -1.53 -9.83
N GLN A 175 -53.59 -2.13 -10.71
CA GLN A 175 -53.53 -3.55 -11.07
C GLN A 175 -52.56 -3.85 -12.22
N GLY A 176 -51.87 -2.83 -12.76
CA GLY A 176 -50.99 -2.94 -13.93
C GLY A 176 -51.75 -2.99 -15.26
N ARG A 177 -53.05 -2.66 -15.27
CA ARG A 177 -53.87 -2.65 -16.49
C ARG A 177 -53.78 -1.27 -17.16
N PRO A 178 -53.75 -1.20 -18.51
CA PRO A 178 -53.81 0.07 -19.23
C PRO A 178 -54.99 0.94 -18.81
N VAL A 179 -54.75 2.24 -18.59
CA VAL A 179 -55.80 3.23 -18.37
C VAL A 179 -56.36 3.66 -19.73
N VAL A 180 -57.67 3.63 -19.89
CA VAL A 180 -58.36 4.08 -21.11
C VAL A 180 -58.80 5.54 -20.91
N GLY A 181 -58.50 6.39 -21.88
CA GLY A 181 -58.91 7.79 -21.89
C GLY A 181 -60.39 7.98 -22.26
N PRO A 182 -60.91 9.21 -22.15
CA PRO A 182 -62.28 9.52 -22.56
C PRO A 182 -62.57 9.27 -24.05
N ASP A 183 -61.52 9.20 -24.86
CA ASP A 183 -61.50 8.92 -26.30
C ASP A 183 -61.50 7.42 -26.64
N GLY A 184 -61.52 6.54 -25.64
CA GLY A 184 -61.47 5.08 -25.83
C GLY A 184 -60.08 4.54 -26.18
N LEU A 185 -59.06 5.40 -26.27
CA LEU A 185 -57.67 5.00 -26.52
C LEU A 185 -56.91 4.79 -25.20
N PHE A 186 -55.82 4.03 -25.24
CA PHE A 186 -54.95 3.91 -24.08
C PHE A 186 -54.25 5.24 -23.79
N LYS A 187 -54.38 5.72 -22.55
CA LYS A 187 -53.66 6.90 -22.08
C LYS A 187 -52.16 6.62 -22.11
N THR A 188 -51.40 7.49 -22.77
CA THR A 188 -49.93 7.41 -22.82
C THR A 188 -49.30 8.61 -22.15
N ASP A 189 -48.16 8.41 -21.49
CA ASP A 189 -47.35 9.48 -20.91
C ASP A 189 -45.86 9.22 -21.19
N TYR A 190 -45.02 10.25 -21.06
CA TYR A 190 -43.57 10.15 -21.24
C TYR A 190 -42.89 9.88 -19.91
N PHE A 191 -42.21 8.74 -19.80
CA PHE A 191 -41.49 8.34 -18.60
C PHE A 191 -39.97 8.31 -18.85
N VAL A 192 -39.19 8.58 -17.80
CA VAL A 192 -37.75 8.33 -17.79
C VAL A 192 -37.48 7.24 -16.77
N GLY A 193 -36.88 6.14 -17.21
CA GLY A 193 -36.63 4.94 -16.42
C GLY A 193 -35.15 4.60 -16.33
N ASP A 194 -34.84 3.31 -16.40
CA ASP A 194 -33.47 2.80 -16.27
C ASP A 194 -32.58 3.25 -17.45
N PRO A 195 -31.31 3.64 -17.18
CA PRO A 195 -30.31 3.82 -18.22
C PRO A 195 -30.02 2.50 -18.95
N GLU A 196 -29.95 2.58 -20.27
CA GLU A 196 -29.64 1.45 -21.13
C GLU A 196 -28.16 1.49 -21.54
N TRP A 197 -27.50 0.32 -21.52
CA TRP A 197 -26.14 0.16 -22.01
C TRP A 197 -26.11 0.32 -23.52
N ILE A 198 -25.31 1.25 -24.00
CA ILE A 198 -25.02 1.45 -25.43
C ILE A 198 -23.69 0.78 -25.73
N GLY A 199 -23.66 -0.10 -26.72
CA GLY A 199 -22.44 -0.75 -27.19
C GLY A 199 -21.67 0.16 -28.16
N GLN A 200 -20.37 0.29 -27.97
CA GLN A 200 -19.49 0.95 -28.93
C GLN A 200 -18.87 -0.09 -29.86
N LEU A 201 -19.08 0.07 -31.17
CA LEU A 201 -18.45 -0.77 -32.20
C LEU A 201 -17.05 -0.25 -32.54
N ASP A 202 -16.18 -1.16 -32.96
CA ASP A 202 -14.84 -0.84 -33.48
C ASP A 202 -14.92 0.10 -34.70
N ASN A 203 -15.85 -0.18 -35.62
CA ASN A 203 -16.23 0.72 -36.70
C ASN A 203 -17.70 1.18 -36.54
N PRO A 204 -17.96 2.43 -36.10
CA PRO A 204 -19.31 2.97 -35.91
C PRO A 204 -20.11 3.16 -37.21
N ALA A 205 -19.43 3.24 -38.37
CA ALA A 205 -20.07 3.46 -39.66
C ALA A 205 -20.66 2.18 -40.27
N ALA A 206 -20.37 1.02 -39.69
CA ALA A 206 -20.85 -0.29 -40.15
C ALA A 206 -21.65 -1.00 -39.04
N PRO A 207 -22.60 -1.88 -39.38
CA PRO A 207 -23.31 -2.68 -38.40
C PRO A 207 -22.41 -3.75 -37.76
N HIS A 208 -22.87 -4.30 -36.64
CA HIS A 208 -22.18 -5.37 -35.92
C HIS A 208 -21.99 -6.62 -36.79
N SER A 209 -20.78 -7.18 -36.76
CA SER A 209 -20.43 -8.40 -37.49
C SER A 209 -19.28 -9.14 -36.79
N PRO A 210 -18.91 -10.36 -37.22
CA PRO A 210 -17.76 -11.08 -36.67
C PRO A 210 -16.44 -10.30 -36.74
N THR A 211 -16.31 -9.41 -37.73
CA THR A 211 -15.16 -8.52 -37.94
C THR A 211 -15.35 -7.13 -37.34
N ASN A 212 -16.58 -6.67 -37.10
CA ASN A 212 -16.90 -5.40 -36.44
C ASN A 212 -17.52 -5.66 -35.06
N ARG A 213 -16.67 -5.78 -34.04
CA ARG A 213 -17.05 -6.19 -32.69
C ARG A 213 -17.33 -5.00 -31.78
N PHE A 214 -18.04 -5.25 -30.68
CA PHE A 214 -18.14 -4.28 -29.59
C PHE A 214 -16.81 -4.19 -28.85
N ILE A 215 -16.25 -2.98 -28.74
CA ILE A 215 -15.01 -2.70 -28.02
C ILE A 215 -15.28 -2.29 -26.55
N GLY A 216 -16.52 -1.91 -26.25
CA GLY A 216 -16.95 -1.51 -24.92
C GLY A 216 -18.43 -1.19 -24.88
N ARG A 217 -18.91 -0.82 -23.70
CA ARG A 217 -20.27 -0.31 -23.50
C ARG A 217 -20.27 0.80 -22.47
N TYR A 218 -21.20 1.73 -22.61
CA TYR A 218 -21.38 2.82 -21.66
C TYR A 218 -22.87 3.07 -21.41
N ALA A 219 -23.18 3.61 -20.24
CA ALA A 219 -24.49 4.11 -19.89
C ALA A 219 -24.28 5.44 -19.16
N TYR A 220 -25.22 6.36 -19.29
CA TYR A 220 -25.13 7.66 -18.66
C TYR A 220 -26.49 8.12 -18.14
N MET A 221 -26.44 9.04 -17.18
CA MET A 221 -27.58 9.73 -16.61
C MET A 221 -27.21 11.21 -16.51
N VAL A 222 -28.11 12.08 -16.95
CA VAL A 222 -27.93 13.53 -16.93
C VAL A 222 -28.87 14.10 -15.86
N LEU A 223 -28.27 14.68 -14.82
CA LEU A 223 -28.97 15.36 -13.74
C LEU A 223 -28.86 16.89 -13.96
N PRO A 224 -29.97 17.61 -14.14
CA PRO A 224 -29.93 19.05 -14.38
C PRO A 224 -29.75 19.81 -13.05
N THR A 225 -28.50 20.09 -12.66
CA THR A 225 -28.18 20.75 -11.37
C THR A 225 -28.91 22.08 -11.17
N GLY A 226 -29.09 22.88 -12.23
CA GLY A 226 -29.84 24.14 -12.20
C GLY A 226 -31.38 24.00 -12.15
N ARG A 227 -31.92 22.78 -12.11
CA ARG A 227 -33.36 22.47 -11.99
C ARG A 227 -33.67 21.46 -10.87
N SER A 228 -32.66 21.09 -10.09
CA SER A 228 -32.81 20.19 -8.94
C SER A 228 -32.60 20.94 -7.63
N LEU A 229 -33.42 20.62 -6.64
CA LEU A 229 -33.17 20.96 -5.25
C LEU A 229 -32.04 20.09 -4.71
N ASP A 230 -31.37 20.50 -3.64
CA ASP A 230 -30.36 19.67 -3.00
C ASP A 230 -30.84 19.13 -1.66
N ILE A 231 -30.82 17.79 -1.51
CA ILE A 231 -31.29 17.15 -0.29
C ILE A 231 -30.48 17.53 0.95
N ASN A 232 -29.23 17.99 0.79
CA ASN A 232 -28.42 18.43 1.91
C ASN A 232 -28.85 19.81 2.44
N TYR A 233 -29.50 20.63 1.63
CA TYR A 233 -29.80 22.04 1.95
C TYR A 233 -31.30 22.38 1.91
N ILE A 234 -32.18 21.47 1.48
CA ILE A 234 -33.64 21.72 1.36
C ILE A 234 -34.40 21.69 2.71
N HIS A 235 -33.76 21.98 3.85
CA HIS A 235 -34.38 21.74 5.17
C HIS A 235 -34.79 23.04 5.85
N ASN A 236 -36.09 23.15 6.17
CA ASN A 236 -36.68 24.31 6.85
C ASN A 236 -37.46 23.91 8.12
N GLN A 237 -36.92 22.95 8.87
CA GLN A 237 -37.54 22.39 10.08
C GLN A 237 -37.42 23.35 11.27
N ALA A 238 -38.52 23.89 11.76
CA ALA A 238 -38.56 24.87 12.85
C ALA A 238 -38.81 24.28 14.25
N ARG A 239 -39.12 22.98 14.34
CA ARG A 239 -39.53 22.38 15.62
C ARG A 239 -38.34 22.02 16.49
N GLU A 240 -38.14 22.79 17.56
CA GLU A 240 -37.19 22.46 18.62
C GLU A 240 -37.90 22.15 19.95
N PRO A 241 -37.42 21.16 20.75
CA PRO A 241 -36.47 20.12 20.40
C PRO A 241 -37.12 18.93 19.65
N MET A 242 -36.50 18.44 18.57
CA MET A 242 -36.77 17.08 18.08
C MET A 242 -36.26 16.06 19.13
N LYS A 243 -37.16 15.45 19.91
CA LYS A 243 -36.84 14.52 21.00
C LYS A 243 -37.06 13.08 20.55
N ARG A 244 -35.99 12.26 20.59
CA ARG A 244 -35.99 10.84 20.18
C ARG A 244 -37.14 10.01 20.79
N ASN A 245 -37.47 10.25 22.06
CA ASN A 245 -38.45 9.47 22.81
C ASN A 245 -39.87 10.09 22.83
N LEU A 246 -39.99 11.42 22.64
CA LEU A 246 -41.26 12.16 22.65
C LEU A 246 -41.86 12.34 21.25
N ASP A 247 -41.04 12.24 20.20
CA ASP A 247 -41.45 12.32 18.79
C ASP A 247 -41.52 10.95 18.12
N ARG A 248 -41.90 9.92 18.90
CA ARG A 248 -42.24 8.61 18.33
C ARG A 248 -43.56 8.74 17.59
N PRO A 249 -43.66 8.29 16.31
CA PRO A 249 -44.94 8.23 15.63
C PRO A 249 -45.89 7.32 16.42
N SER A 250 -46.86 7.90 17.11
CA SER A 250 -47.89 7.18 17.86
C SER A 250 -49.28 7.63 17.36
N GLY A 251 -50.19 6.67 17.15
CA GLY A 251 -51.55 6.92 16.67
C GLY A 251 -51.70 7.18 15.16
N ARG A 252 -52.96 7.27 14.70
CA ARG A 252 -53.35 7.60 13.32
C ARG A 252 -53.13 9.09 13.05
N GLY A 253 -51.89 9.53 12.81
CA GLY A 253 -51.69 10.91 12.35
C GLY A 253 -50.28 11.47 12.33
N ASN A 254 -49.32 10.92 13.09
CA ASN A 254 -47.95 11.46 13.17
C ASN A 254 -47.94 12.98 13.36
N GLN A 255 -48.79 13.48 14.26
CA GLN A 255 -49.06 14.90 14.43
C GLN A 255 -47.86 15.61 15.06
N TYR A 256 -47.61 16.84 14.62
CA TYR A 256 -46.62 17.79 15.12
C TYR A 256 -45.15 17.39 14.90
N LEU A 257 -44.82 16.32 14.17
CA LEU A 257 -43.44 15.82 14.04
C LEU A 257 -42.46 16.73 13.27
N TYR A 258 -42.95 17.70 12.49
CA TYR A 258 -42.15 18.61 11.67
C TYR A 258 -42.87 19.97 11.56
N MET A 259 -42.18 21.11 11.66
CA MET A 259 -42.72 22.46 11.52
C MET A 259 -41.97 23.20 10.43
N ARG A 260 -42.69 24.01 9.66
CA ARG A 260 -42.10 24.83 8.59
C ARG A 260 -41.62 26.14 9.19
N ASN A 261 -40.38 26.53 8.92
CA ASN A 261 -39.90 27.90 9.16
C ASN A 261 -39.89 28.71 7.86
N GLN A 262 -39.75 30.04 7.99
CA GLN A 262 -39.22 30.86 6.91
C GLN A 262 -37.78 30.43 6.64
N GLY A 263 -37.48 30.16 5.38
CA GLY A 263 -36.12 29.82 4.99
C GLY A 263 -35.33 31.07 4.63
N VAL A 264 -34.01 31.01 4.79
CA VAL A 264 -33.13 32.18 4.55
C VAL A 264 -32.64 32.31 3.11
N GLY A 265 -33.01 31.37 2.24
CA GLY A 265 -32.64 31.38 0.84
C GLY A 265 -33.60 30.59 -0.06
N SER A 266 -33.45 30.77 -1.37
CA SER A 266 -34.28 30.11 -2.40
C SER A 266 -34.17 28.58 -2.42
N TRP A 267 -33.15 28.02 -1.75
CA TRP A 267 -32.90 26.59 -1.61
C TRP A 267 -33.69 25.94 -0.45
N GLU A 268 -34.26 26.74 0.45
CA GLU A 268 -35.05 26.25 1.59
C GLU A 268 -36.52 26.06 1.23
N LEU A 269 -36.85 24.85 0.77
CA LEU A 269 -38.24 24.46 0.51
C LEU A 269 -38.72 23.46 1.55
N ASN A 270 -40.04 23.38 1.72
CA ASN A 270 -40.61 22.35 2.60
C ASN A 270 -40.44 20.97 1.96
N LEU A 271 -39.46 20.19 2.45
CA LEU A 271 -39.24 18.80 2.03
C LEU A 271 -40.52 17.95 2.12
N ALA A 272 -41.40 18.20 3.08
CA ALA A 272 -42.67 17.48 3.20
C ALA A 272 -43.65 17.87 2.08
N ALA A 273 -43.67 19.15 1.69
CA ALA A 273 -44.47 19.59 0.53
C ALA A 273 -43.91 18.99 -0.76
N PHE A 274 -42.57 18.96 -0.91
CA PHE A 274 -41.90 18.33 -2.04
C PHE A 274 -42.26 16.83 -2.15
N LEU A 275 -42.15 16.06 -1.05
CA LEU A 275 -42.50 14.64 -1.05
C LEU A 275 -43.98 14.41 -1.41
N ALA A 276 -44.87 15.27 -0.94
CA ALA A 276 -46.30 15.19 -1.25
C ALA A 276 -46.60 15.50 -2.71
N GLN A 277 -45.90 16.45 -3.32
CA GLN A 277 -46.02 16.75 -4.75
C GLN A 277 -45.36 15.67 -5.62
N LEU A 278 -44.26 15.09 -5.16
CA LEU A 278 -43.55 14.00 -5.85
C LEU A 278 -44.47 12.78 -6.04
N ASN A 279 -45.11 12.34 -4.97
CA ASN A 279 -46.08 11.26 -5.03
C ASN A 279 -47.16 11.40 -3.92
N PRO A 280 -48.33 12.01 -4.23
CA PRO A 280 -49.39 12.22 -3.26
C PRO A 280 -50.10 10.92 -2.86
N LEU A 281 -49.91 9.81 -3.59
CA LEU A 281 -50.46 8.49 -3.20
C LEU A 281 -49.65 7.85 -2.07
N GLN A 282 -48.40 8.29 -1.89
CA GLN A 282 -47.49 7.75 -0.88
C GLN A 282 -47.24 8.72 0.27
N TRP A 283 -47.07 10.02 -0.03
CA TRP A 283 -46.80 11.05 0.95
C TRP A 283 -47.98 12.00 1.09
N TRP A 284 -48.91 11.65 1.98
CA TRP A 284 -49.99 12.56 2.33
C TRP A 284 -49.46 13.78 3.07
N TYR A 285 -50.12 14.91 2.89
CA TYR A 285 -49.75 16.21 3.44
C TYR A 285 -50.96 16.87 4.07
N TYR A 286 -50.81 17.33 5.30
CA TYR A 286 -51.78 18.21 5.96
C TYR A 286 -51.04 19.17 6.87
N TYR A 287 -51.27 20.46 6.67
CA TYR A 287 -50.68 21.52 7.46
C TYR A 287 -51.75 22.57 7.74
N ASP A 288 -52.03 22.80 9.01
CA ASP A 288 -53.06 23.73 9.47
C ASP A 288 -52.45 24.80 10.37
N TRP A 289 -52.56 26.04 9.88
CA TRP A 289 -52.08 27.25 10.52
C TRP A 289 -53.17 27.98 11.32
N ILE A 290 -54.43 27.71 11.00
CA ILE A 290 -55.60 28.48 11.43
C ILE A 290 -56.19 27.86 12.70
N GLY A 291 -56.25 26.53 12.78
CA GLY A 291 -56.92 25.81 13.87
C GLY A 291 -56.19 25.79 15.21
N ARG A 292 -54.98 26.37 15.33
CA ARG A 292 -54.05 26.39 16.50
C ARG A 292 -54.45 25.45 17.64
N PRO A 293 -54.40 24.13 17.45
CA PRO A 293 -54.77 23.23 18.52
C PRO A 293 -53.76 23.39 19.65
N VAL A 294 -54.24 23.79 20.84
CA VAL A 294 -53.44 23.80 22.05
C VAL A 294 -52.92 22.38 22.25
N ASN A 295 -51.61 22.20 22.18
CA ASN A 295 -51.03 20.88 22.43
C ASN A 295 -51.24 20.50 23.92
N ALA A 296 -51.00 19.24 24.29
CA ALA A 296 -51.18 18.77 25.67
C ALA A 296 -50.33 19.52 26.72
N ASN A 297 -49.41 20.39 26.29
CA ASN A 297 -48.52 21.19 27.11
C ASN A 297 -48.86 22.70 27.08
N GLY A 298 -50.00 23.11 26.53
CA GLY A 298 -50.46 24.50 26.53
C GLY A 298 -49.84 25.41 25.47
N LEU A 299 -49.12 24.88 24.47
CA LEU A 299 -48.49 25.69 23.41
C LEU A 299 -49.37 25.74 22.15
N GLU A 300 -49.57 26.94 21.61
CA GLU A 300 -50.21 27.18 20.30
C GLU A 300 -49.21 26.90 19.17
N LEU A 301 -49.36 25.77 18.48
CA LEU A 301 -48.44 25.37 17.42
C LEU A 301 -49.23 24.94 16.16
N PRO A 302 -48.74 25.26 14.95
CA PRO A 302 -49.34 24.77 13.71
C PRO A 302 -49.38 23.25 13.67
N ARG A 303 -50.51 22.69 13.21
CA ARG A 303 -50.69 21.24 13.08
C ARG A 303 -50.12 20.75 11.76
N ALA A 304 -48.94 20.15 11.82
CA ALA A 304 -48.36 19.36 10.74
C ALA A 304 -48.64 17.89 10.96
N ASP A 305 -49.37 17.23 10.07
CA ASP A 305 -49.67 15.80 10.19
C ASP A 305 -49.47 15.05 8.86
N ARG A 306 -49.41 13.71 8.94
CA ARG A 306 -49.15 12.74 7.83
C ARG A 306 -47.69 12.35 7.55
N LEU A 307 -47.55 11.46 6.57
CA LEU A 307 -46.34 10.71 6.24
C LEU A 307 -45.25 11.57 5.59
N SER A 308 -45.62 12.64 4.86
CA SER A 308 -44.65 13.55 4.25
C SER A 308 -43.75 14.24 5.29
N PHE A 309 -44.35 14.71 6.38
CA PHE A 309 -43.66 15.33 7.51
C PHE A 309 -42.83 14.32 8.31
N SER A 310 -43.36 13.10 8.49
CA SER A 310 -42.62 12.01 9.15
C SER A 310 -41.34 11.64 8.40
N ASP A 311 -41.40 11.52 7.07
CA ASP A 311 -40.23 11.15 6.27
C ASP A 311 -39.22 12.28 6.10
N SER A 312 -39.71 13.52 6.00
CA SER A 312 -38.83 14.71 5.96
C SER A 312 -38.01 14.82 7.24
N ARG A 313 -38.65 14.59 8.40
CA ARG A 313 -38.00 14.50 9.70
C ARG A 313 -36.94 13.40 9.71
N ASP A 314 -37.26 12.23 9.17
CA ASP A 314 -36.35 11.09 9.23
C ASP A 314 -35.12 11.24 8.33
N ILE A 315 -35.27 11.85 7.16
CA ILE A 315 -34.15 12.24 6.28
C ILE A 315 -33.23 13.21 7.03
N LEU A 316 -33.80 14.20 7.71
CA LEU A 316 -33.05 15.18 8.50
C LEU A 316 -32.34 14.53 9.70
N LEU A 317 -33.01 13.65 10.44
CA LEU A 317 -32.41 12.89 11.55
C LEU A 317 -31.28 11.98 11.10
N HIS A 318 -31.36 11.43 9.88
CA HIS A 318 -30.25 10.69 9.29
C HIS A 318 -29.01 11.59 9.14
N ARG A 319 -29.16 12.82 8.60
CA ARG A 319 -28.06 13.78 8.47
C ARG A 319 -27.41 14.11 9.82
N TYR A 320 -28.20 14.15 10.90
CA TYR A 320 -27.72 14.36 12.27
C TYR A 320 -27.14 13.11 12.99
N ASN A 321 -26.85 12.02 12.26
CA ASN A 321 -26.25 10.79 12.81
C ASN A 321 -27.07 10.14 13.95
N GLY A 322 -28.38 10.43 14.07
CA GLY A 322 -29.23 9.96 15.17
C GLY A 322 -28.77 10.35 16.58
N SER A 323 -27.72 11.15 16.71
CA SER A 323 -27.00 11.43 17.95
C SER A 323 -27.35 12.82 18.44
N ARG A 324 -28.50 12.95 19.10
CA ARG A 324 -28.66 13.93 20.15
C ARG A 324 -28.53 13.14 21.44
N ARG A 325 -27.45 13.38 22.21
CA ARG A 325 -27.30 12.79 23.55
C ARG A 325 -28.59 13.08 24.31
N ASP A 326 -29.23 12.03 24.80
CA ASP A 326 -30.34 12.17 25.74
C ASP A 326 -29.83 13.07 26.89
N TRP A 327 -30.60 14.12 27.17
CA TRP A 327 -30.36 15.10 28.22
C TRP A 327 -29.81 14.43 29.49
N VAL A 328 -28.63 14.87 29.96
CA VAL A 328 -28.15 14.55 31.31
C VAL A 328 -28.82 15.55 32.25
N PRO A 329 -29.52 15.09 33.31
CA PRO A 329 -30.07 16.00 34.31
C PRO A 329 -28.96 16.88 34.90
N GLY A 330 -29.01 18.20 34.67
CA GLY A 330 -28.02 19.17 35.14
C GLY A 330 -27.49 20.14 34.07
N ASP A 331 -27.68 19.85 32.78
CA ASP A 331 -27.33 20.77 31.70
C ASP A 331 -28.43 21.84 31.51
N ASN A 332 -28.13 23.10 31.86
CA ASN A 332 -29.06 24.24 31.77
C ASN A 332 -29.28 24.78 30.35
N VAL A 333 -28.80 24.09 29.30
CA VAL A 333 -29.00 24.50 27.91
C VAL A 333 -29.73 23.37 27.19
N PRO A 334 -30.98 23.59 26.71
CA PRO A 334 -31.60 22.69 25.75
C PRO A 334 -30.71 22.66 24.50
N GLN A 335 -29.87 21.64 24.35
CA GLN A 335 -28.95 21.57 23.20
C GLN A 335 -29.75 21.22 21.93
N GLY A 336 -30.42 22.20 21.34
CA GLY A 336 -31.05 22.21 20.01
C GLY A 336 -30.04 21.94 18.88
N LEU A 337 -30.40 22.26 17.64
CA LEU A 337 -29.48 22.25 16.49
C LEU A 337 -28.13 22.93 16.82
N ALA A 338 -28.14 23.94 17.68
CA ALA A 338 -26.97 24.65 18.22
C ALA A 338 -25.94 23.77 18.95
N GLY A 339 -26.34 22.65 19.56
CA GLY A 339 -25.44 21.75 20.31
C GLY A 339 -24.59 20.81 19.43
N MET A 340 -24.80 20.82 18.11
CA MET A 340 -24.12 19.90 17.18
C MET A 340 -22.83 20.48 16.58
N VAL A 341 -22.66 21.80 16.65
CA VAL A 341 -21.45 22.53 16.22
C VAL A 341 -20.16 21.96 16.88
N PRO A 342 -20.13 21.64 18.19
CA PRO A 342 -18.95 21.06 18.83
C PRO A 342 -18.66 19.61 18.42
N SER A 343 -19.69 18.82 18.08
CA SER A 343 -19.54 17.42 17.63
C SER A 343 -18.87 17.30 16.26
N LEU A 344 -18.88 18.39 15.49
CA LEU A 344 -18.16 18.55 14.23
C LEU A 344 -16.72 19.06 14.45
N GLY A 345 -16.33 19.34 15.69
CA GLY A 345 -15.04 19.92 16.06
C GLY A 345 -14.91 21.41 15.72
N LEU A 346 -16.03 22.12 15.53
CA LEU A 346 -16.08 23.48 15.00
C LEU A 346 -16.29 24.51 16.13
N PRO A 347 -15.59 25.66 16.12
CA PRO A 347 -15.77 26.72 17.11
C PRO A 347 -17.15 27.39 16.99
N PHE A 348 -17.65 27.95 18.09
CA PHE A 348 -19.00 28.56 18.21
C PHE A 348 -19.21 29.87 17.44
N ASN A 349 -18.17 30.46 16.83
CA ASN A 349 -18.26 31.79 16.20
C ASN A 349 -18.54 31.73 14.69
N ALA A 350 -19.44 32.59 14.22
CA ALA A 350 -19.86 32.77 12.83
C ALA A 350 -18.72 33.21 11.87
N SER A 351 -17.70 33.89 12.39
CA SER A 351 -16.74 34.65 11.58
C SER A 351 -15.80 33.85 10.64
N PRO A 352 -15.39 32.59 10.91
CA PRO A 352 -14.53 31.86 9.96
C PRO A 352 -15.29 31.13 8.84
N ARG A 353 -16.60 30.87 8.96
CA ARG A 353 -17.30 29.89 8.10
C ARG A 353 -17.63 30.38 6.70
N PHE A 354 -18.10 31.62 6.58
CA PHE A 354 -18.35 32.24 5.28
C PHE A 354 -17.08 32.21 4.40
N GLY A 355 -15.88 32.27 5.00
CA GLY A 355 -14.61 32.12 4.29
C GLY A 355 -14.32 30.70 3.74
N PHE A 356 -14.98 29.65 4.21
CA PHE A 356 -14.74 28.26 3.78
C PHE A 356 -15.73 27.76 2.74
N ASN A 357 -17.02 28.09 2.87
CA ASN A 357 -18.08 27.60 1.97
C ASN A 357 -18.89 28.73 1.31
N MET A 358 -18.62 30.00 1.61
CA MET A 358 -19.37 31.17 1.11
C MET A 358 -20.87 31.14 1.42
N VAL A 359 -21.28 30.33 2.41
CA VAL A 359 -22.66 30.21 2.89
C VAL A 359 -22.70 30.65 4.34
N ASP A 360 -23.71 31.42 4.71
CA ASP A 360 -23.99 31.67 6.11
C ASP A 360 -24.65 30.44 6.72
N ASP A 361 -23.91 29.70 7.54
CA ASP A 361 -24.42 28.52 8.24
C ASP A 361 -25.30 28.89 9.44
N TYR A 362 -25.32 30.16 9.88
CA TYR A 362 -25.95 30.65 11.12
C TYR A 362 -27.13 31.61 10.89
N SER A 363 -27.68 31.62 9.68
CA SER A 363 -28.87 32.37 9.33
C SER A 363 -30.12 31.51 9.61
N ASP A 364 -30.58 31.45 10.86
CA ASP A 364 -31.85 30.77 11.20
C ASP A 364 -32.98 31.81 11.28
N GLY A 365 -33.91 31.76 10.33
CA GLY A 365 -34.99 32.74 10.26
C GLY A 365 -35.91 32.74 11.49
N PRO A 366 -36.59 33.86 11.80
CA PRO A 366 -37.54 33.92 12.91
C PRO A 366 -38.65 32.87 12.76
N LEU A 367 -38.98 32.17 13.85
CA LEU A 367 -40.09 31.20 13.86
C LEU A 367 -41.40 31.90 13.53
N VAL A 368 -41.96 31.60 12.36
CA VAL A 368 -43.29 32.10 12.00
C VAL A 368 -44.34 31.31 12.77
N LEU A 369 -45.16 32.01 13.56
CA LEU A 369 -46.26 31.41 14.33
C LEU A 369 -47.64 31.94 13.90
N ASN A 370 -47.69 33.04 13.13
CA ASN A 370 -48.91 33.75 12.75
C ASN A 370 -49.03 34.02 11.24
N ASP A 371 -50.25 34.22 10.75
CA ASP A 371 -50.63 34.41 9.34
C ASP A 371 -50.05 35.69 8.71
N THR A 372 -49.54 36.60 9.55
CA THR A 372 -48.66 37.69 9.16
C THR A 372 -47.19 37.30 9.34
N PRO A 373 -46.38 37.32 8.27
CA PRO A 373 -44.92 37.39 8.37
C PRO A 373 -44.58 38.69 9.11
N MET A 374 -44.35 38.63 10.42
CA MET A 374 -43.85 39.81 11.13
C MET A 374 -42.40 39.99 10.69
N LEU A 375 -42.12 41.07 9.96
CA LEU A 375 -40.75 41.50 9.67
C LEU A 375 -39.99 41.64 11.00
N ASP A 376 -38.74 41.20 11.00
CA ASP A 376 -37.82 41.24 12.13
C ASP A 376 -37.64 42.66 12.70
N SER A 377 -38.56 43.16 13.53
CA SER A 377 -38.27 44.25 14.49
C SER A 377 -39.40 44.69 15.42
N GLU A 378 -40.67 44.35 15.22
CA GLU A 378 -41.72 45.10 15.97
C GLU A 378 -41.82 44.77 17.47
N ASP A 379 -41.41 43.57 17.93
CA ASP A 379 -41.59 43.16 19.34
C ASP A 379 -40.28 42.88 20.12
N GLY A 380 -39.10 42.94 19.48
CA GLY A 380 -37.80 42.63 20.13
C GLY A 380 -37.64 41.21 20.71
N LEU A 381 -38.68 40.38 20.63
CA LEU A 381 -38.81 39.02 21.20
C LEU A 381 -38.58 37.90 20.17
N ARG A 382 -38.45 38.23 18.88
CA ARG A 382 -38.35 37.29 17.76
C ARG A 382 -37.20 37.67 16.81
N THR A 383 -36.03 37.92 17.35
CA THR A 383 -34.81 38.23 16.59
C THR A 383 -34.11 36.96 16.11
N ASP A 384 -33.59 36.99 14.87
CA ASP A 384 -32.70 35.95 14.33
C ASP A 384 -31.52 35.72 15.30
N PRO A 385 -31.41 34.52 15.89
CA PRO A 385 -30.28 34.17 16.73
C PRO A 385 -29.02 33.98 15.87
N VAL A 386 -28.14 34.99 15.86
CA VAL A 386 -26.80 35.02 15.21
C VAL A 386 -25.82 33.87 15.55
N THR A 387 -26.24 32.92 16.38
CA THR A 387 -25.46 31.75 16.81
C THR A 387 -26.18 30.42 16.58
N ALA A 388 -27.41 30.42 16.05
CA ALA A 388 -28.15 29.21 15.75
C ALA A 388 -27.98 28.82 14.27
N PRO A 389 -27.55 27.58 13.98
CA PRO A 389 -27.50 27.12 12.61
C PRO A 389 -28.89 26.69 12.13
N TRP A 390 -29.23 27.02 10.90
CA TRP A 390 -30.45 26.54 10.27
C TRP A 390 -30.39 25.02 9.98
N PRO A 391 -31.53 24.33 9.79
CA PRO A 391 -31.57 22.87 9.70
C PRO A 391 -30.83 22.22 8.51
N GLY A 392 -30.60 22.99 7.44
CA GLY A 392 -29.85 22.54 6.28
C GLY A 392 -28.37 22.91 6.31
N ALA A 393 -27.87 23.56 7.38
CA ALA A 393 -26.45 23.87 7.57
C ALA A 393 -25.56 22.61 7.60
N ASP A 394 -24.28 22.74 7.94
CA ASP A 394 -23.38 21.58 7.96
C ASP A 394 -23.76 20.52 9.02
N ASN A 395 -23.92 19.27 8.58
CA ASN A 395 -24.35 18.15 9.41
C ASN A 395 -23.27 17.03 9.49
N PRO A 396 -23.29 16.17 10.54
CA PRO A 396 -22.39 15.02 10.67
C PRO A 396 -22.42 14.03 9.50
N ARG A 397 -23.58 13.85 8.85
CA ARG A 397 -23.76 13.01 7.65
C ARG A 397 -24.35 13.85 6.52
N ARG A 398 -23.80 13.67 5.33
CA ARG A 398 -24.27 14.28 4.07
C ARG A 398 -24.67 13.17 3.10
N PHE A 399 -25.66 13.46 2.27
CA PHE A 399 -25.94 12.64 1.11
C PHE A 399 -24.95 13.01 0.01
N THR A 400 -24.21 12.02 -0.48
CA THR A 400 -23.16 12.21 -1.49
C THR A 400 -23.38 11.34 -2.72
N ASP A 401 -24.37 10.45 -2.65
CA ASP A 401 -24.79 9.56 -3.72
C ASP A 401 -26.30 9.36 -3.58
N VAL A 402 -27.04 9.57 -4.66
CA VAL A 402 -28.49 9.38 -4.72
C VAL A 402 -28.91 7.94 -4.37
N GLN A 403 -28.03 6.96 -4.54
CA GLN A 403 -28.26 5.58 -4.12
C GLN A 403 -28.42 5.43 -2.60
N GLN A 404 -27.90 6.36 -1.80
CA GLN A 404 -28.04 6.34 -0.34
C GLN A 404 -29.51 6.47 0.07
N LEU A 405 -30.35 7.14 -0.73
CA LEU A 405 -31.80 7.26 -0.52
C LEU A 405 -32.53 5.91 -0.48
N LEU A 406 -31.92 4.88 -1.07
CA LEU A 406 -32.47 3.52 -1.06
C LEU A 406 -31.95 2.67 0.08
N THR A 407 -30.96 3.10 0.86
CA THR A 407 -30.27 2.24 1.83
C THR A 407 -30.03 2.86 3.20
N PHE A 408 -30.22 4.17 3.37
CA PHE A 408 -29.90 4.79 4.65
C PHE A 408 -30.77 4.20 5.76
N GLN A 409 -30.12 3.71 6.82
CA GLN A 409 -30.83 3.11 7.93
C GLN A 409 -31.20 4.20 8.94
N GLN A 410 -32.46 4.22 9.34
CA GLN A 410 -32.89 4.98 10.51
C GLN A 410 -32.43 4.22 11.76
N TYR A 411 -31.79 4.93 12.69
CA TYR A 411 -31.23 4.38 13.93
C TYR A 411 -32.31 3.85 14.93
N ILE A 412 -33.59 3.89 14.56
CA ILE A 412 -34.73 3.75 15.49
C ILE A 412 -35.64 2.55 15.20
N GLU A 413 -35.58 1.90 14.03
CA GLU A 413 -36.51 0.79 13.75
C GLU A 413 -35.79 -0.55 13.51
N PRO A 414 -36.21 -1.63 14.20
CA PRO A 414 -35.81 -2.97 13.81
C PRO A 414 -36.22 -3.20 12.34
N PRO A 415 -35.42 -3.96 11.56
CA PRO A 415 -35.47 -4.02 10.10
C PRO A 415 -36.77 -4.56 9.45
N MET A 416 -37.90 -4.63 10.18
CA MET A 416 -39.10 -5.37 9.77
C MET A 416 -40.44 -4.63 9.96
N ARG A 417 -40.50 -3.33 10.28
CA ARG A 417 -41.77 -2.57 10.26
C ARG A 417 -41.74 -1.47 9.19
N ALA A 418 -42.82 -1.42 8.42
CA ALA A 418 -42.92 -0.84 7.07
C ALA A 418 -43.18 0.68 7.04
N THR A 419 -42.56 1.45 7.93
CA THR A 419 -43.04 2.80 8.27
C THR A 419 -42.04 3.93 8.03
N ASN A 420 -40.91 3.68 7.36
CA ASN A 420 -39.89 4.69 7.08
C ASN A 420 -39.76 5.08 5.60
N PHE A 421 -39.11 6.21 5.31
CA PHE A 421 -38.90 6.74 3.96
C PHE A 421 -38.36 5.69 2.99
N VAL A 422 -37.29 4.98 3.36
CA VAL A 422 -36.65 3.98 2.48
C VAL A 422 -37.63 2.85 2.15
N SER A 423 -38.37 2.35 3.13
CA SER A 423 -39.38 1.32 2.91
C SER A 423 -40.52 1.81 2.03
N ARG A 424 -40.98 3.06 2.19
CA ARG A 424 -42.02 3.66 1.37
C ARG A 424 -41.58 3.91 -0.07
N LEU A 425 -40.39 4.44 -0.27
CA LEU A 425 -39.80 4.63 -1.59
C LEU A 425 -39.62 3.28 -2.31
N ARG A 426 -39.14 2.24 -1.61
CA ARG A 426 -39.04 0.89 -2.18
C ARG A 426 -40.41 0.29 -2.50
N GLN A 427 -41.41 0.48 -1.64
CA GLN A 427 -42.76 -0.03 -1.85
C GLN A 427 -43.44 0.59 -3.08
N SER A 428 -43.26 1.89 -3.35
CA SER A 428 -43.84 2.51 -4.55
C SER A 428 -43.23 1.97 -5.84
N MET A 429 -42.01 1.43 -5.79
CA MET A 429 -41.32 0.88 -6.96
C MET A 429 -41.39 -0.65 -7.07
N GLU A 430 -41.98 -1.34 -6.08
CA GLU A 430 -41.82 -2.78 -5.94
C GLU A 430 -42.65 -3.56 -6.99
N VAL A 431 -41.98 -4.09 -8.01
CA VAL A 431 -42.62 -4.91 -9.05
C VAL A 431 -42.89 -6.35 -8.58
N ARG A 432 -42.10 -6.86 -7.63
CA ARG A 432 -42.17 -8.24 -7.12
C ARG A 432 -42.10 -8.29 -5.58
N PRO A 433 -43.21 -8.05 -4.86
CA PRO A 433 -43.21 -8.04 -3.40
C PRO A 433 -42.80 -9.39 -2.79
N ARG A 434 -41.90 -9.34 -1.80
CA ARG A 434 -41.46 -10.53 -1.05
C ARG A 434 -42.59 -11.19 -0.24
N ASN A 435 -43.63 -10.43 0.13
CA ASN A 435 -44.75 -10.91 0.92
C ASN A 435 -46.05 -10.85 0.11
N PHE A 436 -46.76 -11.97 -0.01
CA PHE A 436 -48.09 -12.04 -0.64
C PHE A 436 -49.16 -11.11 0.00
N ARG A 437 -48.92 -10.64 1.23
CA ARG A 437 -49.79 -9.69 1.95
C ARG A 437 -49.52 -8.22 1.61
N ALA A 438 -48.38 -7.90 0.99
CA ALA A 438 -48.11 -6.56 0.49
C ALA A 438 -48.80 -6.38 -0.86
N ARG A 439 -49.70 -5.40 -0.99
CA ARG A 439 -50.42 -5.16 -2.25
C ARG A 439 -49.42 -4.68 -3.31
N LYS A 440 -49.40 -5.35 -4.47
CA LYS A 440 -48.68 -4.90 -5.66
C LYS A 440 -49.27 -3.57 -6.14
N ARG A 441 -48.46 -2.51 -6.16
CA ARG A 441 -48.80 -1.22 -6.79
C ARG A 441 -48.12 -1.16 -8.15
N LEU A 442 -48.82 -1.57 -9.20
CA LEU A 442 -48.26 -1.68 -10.55
C LEU A 442 -48.62 -0.48 -11.45
N ASP A 443 -49.13 0.59 -10.86
CA ASP A 443 -49.38 1.81 -11.60
C ASP A 443 -48.07 2.46 -12.04
N SER A 444 -48.08 3.01 -13.24
CA SER A 444 -46.91 3.65 -13.85
C SER A 444 -46.52 4.92 -13.09
N TYR A 445 -47.41 5.51 -12.30
CA TYR A 445 -47.09 6.67 -11.48
C TYR A 445 -46.19 6.28 -10.30
N ASP A 446 -46.58 5.31 -9.47
CA ASP A 446 -45.80 4.83 -8.33
C ASP A 446 -44.44 4.23 -8.78
N ARG A 447 -44.41 3.43 -9.85
CA ARG A 447 -43.18 2.77 -10.35
C ARG A 447 -42.04 3.73 -10.70
N TYR A 448 -42.36 4.89 -11.27
CA TYR A 448 -41.39 5.89 -11.72
C TYR A 448 -41.10 6.98 -10.67
N THR A 449 -41.56 6.80 -9.41
CA THR A 449 -41.37 7.78 -8.33
C THR A 449 -39.90 8.15 -8.14
N PHE A 450 -38.98 7.18 -8.15
CA PHE A 450 -37.56 7.45 -7.93
C PHE A 450 -36.90 8.21 -9.08
N TYR A 451 -37.27 7.95 -10.33
CA TYR A 451 -36.74 8.72 -11.46
C TYR A 451 -37.26 10.15 -11.48
N ARG A 452 -38.52 10.37 -11.06
CA ARG A 452 -39.06 11.72 -10.84
C ARG A 452 -38.36 12.43 -9.68
N LEU A 453 -38.01 11.70 -8.63
CA LEU A 453 -37.19 12.21 -7.52
C LEU A 453 -35.81 12.66 -8.02
N LEU A 454 -35.09 11.81 -8.76
CA LEU A 454 -33.77 12.14 -9.32
C LEU A 454 -33.80 13.36 -10.25
N GLY A 455 -34.89 13.57 -10.98
CA GLY A 455 -35.04 14.74 -11.85
C GLY A 455 -35.26 16.06 -11.12
N GLN A 456 -35.56 16.04 -9.81
CA GLN A 456 -35.91 17.23 -9.02
C GLN A 456 -35.08 17.37 -7.74
N LEU A 457 -34.37 16.33 -7.28
CA LEU A 457 -33.59 16.33 -6.05
C LEU A 457 -32.22 15.66 -6.26
N GLY A 458 -31.16 16.43 -6.06
CA GLY A 458 -29.75 16.03 -6.20
C GLY A 458 -28.98 16.00 -4.88
N VAL A 459 -27.68 15.70 -5.01
CA VAL A 459 -26.69 15.62 -3.91
C VAL A 459 -25.39 16.38 -4.23
N ASP A 460 -25.40 17.18 -5.28
CA ASP A 460 -24.20 17.71 -5.95
C ASP A 460 -23.48 18.81 -5.15
N SER A 461 -24.18 19.46 -4.21
CA SER A 461 -23.61 20.50 -3.34
C SER A 461 -22.60 19.99 -2.32
N ALA A 462 -22.63 18.69 -2.00
CA ALA A 462 -21.82 18.10 -0.93
C ALA A 462 -20.89 17.00 -1.48
N PRO A 463 -19.60 17.29 -1.71
CA PRO A 463 -18.69 16.28 -2.21
C PRO A 463 -18.42 15.22 -1.13
N ALA A 464 -18.19 13.97 -1.54
CA ALA A 464 -17.98 12.82 -0.64
C ALA A 464 -16.61 12.79 0.06
N LEU A 465 -16.11 13.94 0.51
CA LEU A 465 -14.74 14.14 0.97
C LEU A 465 -14.55 13.98 2.48
N ARG A 466 -15.62 13.87 3.27
CA ARG A 466 -15.47 13.61 4.71
C ARG A 466 -14.84 12.23 4.95
N GLY A 467 -13.81 12.19 5.78
CA GLY A 467 -12.97 11.02 6.02
C GLY A 467 -12.09 10.64 4.81
N LYS A 468 -12.00 11.49 3.78
CA LYS A 468 -11.23 11.23 2.56
C LYS A 468 -10.32 12.41 2.22
N ILE A 469 -9.30 12.10 1.44
CA ILE A 469 -8.38 13.10 0.87
C ILE A 469 -8.71 13.20 -0.63
N ASN A 470 -9.00 14.40 -1.09
CA ASN A 470 -9.15 14.70 -2.51
C ASN A 470 -7.77 14.64 -3.16
N ILE A 471 -7.68 14.06 -4.35
CA ILE A 471 -6.40 13.84 -5.03
C ILE A 471 -5.88 15.13 -5.69
N ASN A 472 -6.78 16.01 -6.14
CA ASN A 472 -6.44 17.17 -6.97
C ASN A 472 -6.38 18.46 -6.16
N HIS A 473 -7.36 18.67 -5.27
CA HIS A 473 -7.51 19.91 -4.52
C HIS A 473 -7.34 19.69 -3.02
N ALA A 474 -6.71 20.65 -2.35
CA ALA A 474 -6.57 20.67 -0.91
C ALA A 474 -7.95 20.58 -0.22
N ASN A 475 -8.03 19.70 0.77
CA ASN A 475 -9.24 19.50 1.55
C ASN A 475 -8.92 19.14 3.00
N ASP A 476 -9.85 19.46 3.90
CA ASP A 476 -9.84 18.91 5.24
C ASP A 476 -10.72 17.66 5.28
N TRP A 477 -10.16 16.55 5.74
CA TRP A 477 -10.88 15.29 5.84
C TRP A 477 -11.93 15.30 6.98
N HIS A 478 -11.91 16.25 7.91
CA HIS A 478 -12.95 16.37 8.96
C HIS A 478 -14.20 17.10 8.47
N THR A 479 -13.99 18.18 7.71
CA THR A 479 -15.07 19.05 7.25
C THR A 479 -15.62 18.60 5.90
N GLY A 480 -14.82 17.87 5.11
CA GLY A 480 -15.22 17.42 3.78
C GLY A 480 -15.35 18.56 2.77
N TYR A 481 -14.85 19.76 3.08
CA TYR A 481 -14.77 20.88 2.14
C TYR A 481 -13.44 20.86 1.39
N ASN A 482 -13.49 21.11 0.08
CA ASN A 482 -12.30 21.44 -0.69
C ASN A 482 -12.06 22.95 -0.62
N THR A 483 -10.81 23.36 -0.56
CA THR A 483 -10.44 24.78 -0.61
C THR A 483 -10.35 25.30 -2.04
N GLN A 484 -10.66 24.46 -3.04
CA GLN A 484 -10.45 24.68 -4.49
C GLN A 484 -9.00 25.04 -4.90
N THR A 485 -8.07 25.11 -3.95
CA THR A 485 -6.64 25.29 -4.19
C THR A 485 -5.97 23.95 -4.45
N ASN A 486 -4.92 23.92 -5.27
CA ASN A 486 -4.14 22.71 -5.48
C ASN A 486 -3.30 22.37 -4.26
N TRP A 487 -3.04 21.08 -4.05
CA TRP A 487 -2.12 20.65 -3.00
C TRP A 487 -0.69 21.13 -3.20
N THR A 488 -0.03 21.51 -2.12
CA THR A 488 1.45 21.46 -2.07
C THR A 488 1.93 20.04 -1.78
N ALA A 489 3.16 19.70 -2.19
CA ALA A 489 3.77 18.40 -1.89
C ALA A 489 3.82 18.12 -0.39
N ASN A 490 4.24 19.12 0.40
CA ASN A 490 4.29 19.04 1.86
C ASN A 490 2.92 18.70 2.45
N GLU A 491 1.84 19.38 2.04
CA GLU A 491 0.52 19.14 2.60
C GLU A 491 -0.04 17.78 2.21
N PHE A 492 -0.01 17.45 0.92
CA PHE A 492 -0.61 16.21 0.44
C PHE A 492 0.13 14.99 0.95
N ILE A 493 1.45 14.93 0.78
CA ILE A 493 2.23 13.72 1.12
C ILE A 493 2.11 13.44 2.62
N ASN A 494 2.21 14.47 3.47
CA ASN A 494 2.04 14.28 4.91
C ASN A 494 0.61 13.88 5.29
N ARG A 495 -0.43 14.50 4.72
CA ARG A 495 -1.84 14.12 5.04
C ARG A 495 -2.18 12.72 4.53
N ALA A 496 -1.78 12.38 3.32
CA ALA A 496 -2.00 11.07 2.72
C ALA A 496 -1.24 9.98 3.49
N ALA A 497 0.04 10.22 3.80
CA ALA A 497 0.82 9.31 4.64
C ALA A 497 0.21 9.15 6.02
N HIS A 498 -0.25 10.23 6.65
CA HIS A 498 -0.94 10.17 7.93
C HIS A 498 -2.15 9.23 7.85
N ALA A 499 -3.06 9.45 6.89
CA ALA A 499 -4.24 8.63 6.73
C ALA A 499 -3.91 7.15 6.47
N MET A 500 -2.92 6.86 5.63
CA MET A 500 -2.50 5.49 5.34
C MET A 500 -1.84 4.79 6.54
N LEU A 501 -1.02 5.49 7.31
CA LEU A 501 -0.46 4.98 8.56
C LEU A 501 -1.60 4.63 9.51
N ARG A 502 -2.55 5.55 9.71
CA ARG A 502 -3.71 5.35 10.59
C ARG A 502 -4.59 4.17 10.16
N ALA A 503 -4.85 4.03 8.86
CA ALA A 503 -5.64 2.93 8.32
C ALA A 503 -4.94 1.57 8.43
N SER A 504 -3.60 1.56 8.56
CA SER A 504 -2.79 0.33 8.61
C SER A 504 -2.50 -0.18 10.02
N VAL A 505 -2.79 0.61 11.05
CA VAL A 505 -2.58 0.21 12.46
C VAL A 505 -3.56 -0.89 12.85
N LYS A 506 -3.03 -1.99 13.37
CA LYS A 506 -3.81 -3.06 14.00
C LYS A 506 -3.57 -3.06 15.50
N SER A 507 -4.63 -3.17 16.29
CA SER A 507 -4.57 -3.37 17.73
C SER A 507 -4.81 -4.85 18.08
N GLN A 508 -4.01 -5.39 19.00
CA GLN A 508 -4.22 -6.70 19.59
C GLN A 508 -4.23 -6.57 21.11
N PHE A 509 -5.21 -7.18 21.76
CA PHE A 509 -5.24 -7.33 23.21
C PHE A 509 -4.38 -8.53 23.58
N LEU A 510 -3.31 -8.28 24.35
CA LEU A 510 -2.45 -9.31 24.88
C LEU A 510 -2.50 -9.28 26.41
N THR A 511 -2.23 -10.42 27.03
CA THR A 511 -2.08 -10.53 28.48
C THR A 511 -0.66 -10.98 28.75
N ASN A 512 0.03 -10.27 29.64
CA ASN A 512 1.35 -10.68 30.09
C ASN A 512 1.23 -12.04 30.80
N SER A 513 1.95 -13.06 30.31
CA SER A 513 1.88 -14.41 30.86
C SER A 513 2.37 -14.51 32.32
N THR A 514 3.17 -13.54 32.76
CA THR A 514 3.79 -13.52 34.10
C THR A 514 3.04 -12.61 35.06
N THR A 515 2.68 -11.39 34.64
CA THR A 515 1.99 -10.42 35.52
C THR A 515 0.47 -10.49 35.44
N GLN A 516 -0.08 -11.24 34.49
CA GLN A 516 -1.50 -11.28 34.14
C GLN A 516 -2.12 -9.91 33.75
N GLU A 517 -1.29 -8.88 33.59
CA GLU A 517 -1.76 -7.57 33.15
C GLU A 517 -2.13 -7.61 31.65
N ALA A 518 -3.33 -7.13 31.35
CA ALA A 518 -3.79 -6.97 29.97
C ALA A 518 -3.31 -5.63 29.40
N TYR A 519 -2.74 -5.65 28.21
CA TYR A 519 -2.28 -4.46 27.50
C TYR A 519 -2.58 -4.54 26.00
N ASN A 520 -2.75 -3.36 25.39
CA ASN A 520 -2.94 -3.24 23.96
C ASN A 520 -1.61 -3.05 23.26
N VAL A 521 -1.39 -3.85 22.22
CA VAL A 521 -0.25 -3.73 21.32
C VAL A 521 -0.73 -3.23 19.97
N TYR A 522 0.02 -2.28 19.41
CA TYR A 522 -0.25 -1.69 18.11
C TYR A 522 0.83 -2.09 17.13
N THR A 523 0.41 -2.54 15.94
CA THR A 523 1.33 -3.01 14.91
C THR A 523 0.97 -2.49 13.53
N ILE A 524 1.99 -2.29 12.69
CA ILE A 524 1.85 -2.13 11.24
C ILE A 524 2.65 -3.26 10.59
N GLY A 525 1.93 -4.26 10.07
CA GLY A 525 2.55 -5.54 9.71
C GLY A 525 3.08 -6.24 10.96
N GLU A 526 4.38 -6.53 10.99
CA GLU A 526 5.06 -7.20 12.12
C GLU A 526 5.74 -6.21 13.07
N THR A 527 5.73 -4.91 12.77
CA THR A 527 6.45 -3.89 13.54
C THR A 527 5.56 -3.31 14.62
N LEU A 528 6.07 -3.27 15.85
CA LEU A 528 5.45 -2.55 16.97
C LEU A 528 5.50 -1.04 16.74
N VAL A 529 4.38 -0.36 16.94
CA VAL A 529 4.26 1.08 16.75
C VAL A 529 3.60 1.74 17.95
N ASN A 530 3.79 3.05 18.11
CA ASN A 530 3.04 3.83 19.09
C ASN A 530 1.55 3.93 18.68
N PRO A 531 0.61 3.95 19.66
CA PRO A 531 -0.83 4.03 19.37
C PRO A 531 -1.19 5.22 18.49
N ASP A 532 -0.56 6.37 18.72
CA ASP A 532 -0.83 7.63 18.03
C ASP A 532 0.12 7.89 16.85
N ILE A 533 0.70 6.83 16.24
CA ILE A 533 1.59 6.92 15.07
C ILE A 533 0.94 7.72 13.93
N GLY A 534 1.74 8.52 13.23
CA GLY A 534 1.28 9.40 12.16
C GLY A 534 2.23 10.57 11.92
N ILE A 535 1.69 11.68 11.42
CA ILE A 535 2.42 12.93 11.21
C ILE A 535 2.05 13.86 12.35
N ALA A 536 3.04 14.33 13.09
CA ALA A 536 2.85 15.09 14.31
C ALA A 536 2.02 16.36 14.06
N GLY A 537 1.08 16.64 14.96
CA GLY A 537 0.20 17.81 14.86
C GLY A 537 -1.03 17.60 13.97
N LEU A 538 -1.07 16.56 13.13
CA LEU A 538 -2.30 16.20 12.42
C LEU A 538 -3.24 15.42 13.33
N ARG A 539 -4.52 15.84 13.33
CA ARG A 539 -5.60 15.08 13.95
C ARG A 539 -5.78 13.73 13.25
N HIS A 540 -6.36 12.75 13.94
CA HIS A 540 -6.54 11.41 13.40
C HIS A 540 -7.84 11.21 12.60
N PRO A 541 -7.80 10.70 11.34
CA PRO A 541 -8.98 10.43 10.52
C PRO A 541 -10.09 9.67 11.22
N THR A 542 -11.30 10.22 11.17
CA THR A 542 -12.54 9.52 11.53
C THR A 542 -12.98 8.65 10.35
N PHE A 543 -12.38 7.47 10.22
CA PHE A 543 -12.80 6.54 9.17
C PHE A 543 -14.26 6.12 9.39
N PRO A 544 -15.12 6.11 8.34
CA PRO A 544 -16.48 5.61 8.48
C PRO A 544 -16.43 4.13 8.88
N VAL A 545 -16.90 3.85 10.10
CA VAL A 545 -16.83 2.51 10.71
C VAL A 545 -17.83 1.59 10.02
N PRO A 546 -17.41 0.50 9.34
CA PRO A 546 -18.32 -0.55 8.92
C PRO A 546 -18.91 -1.20 10.17
N GLN A 547 -20.21 -1.51 10.13
CA GLN A 547 -21.06 -1.89 11.28
C GLN A 547 -20.55 -3.09 12.15
N ASN A 548 -19.48 -3.78 11.74
CA ASN A 548 -18.96 -5.00 12.38
C ASN A 548 -17.45 -5.00 12.71
N HIS A 549 -16.77 -3.85 12.67
CA HIS A 549 -15.35 -3.77 13.06
C HIS A 549 -15.17 -2.92 14.34
N LEU A 550 -14.72 -3.55 15.42
CA LEU A 550 -14.15 -2.87 16.59
C LEU A 550 -12.72 -2.46 16.24
N PHE A 551 -12.51 -1.22 15.80
CA PHE A 551 -11.16 -0.69 15.64
C PHE A 551 -10.98 0.71 16.25
N PHE A 552 -9.89 0.79 17.01
CA PHE A 552 -9.11 1.98 17.37
C PHE A 552 -9.87 3.14 18.04
N SER A 553 -9.79 3.22 19.37
CA SER A 553 -9.88 4.51 20.06
C SER A 553 -8.46 5.07 20.17
N PRO A 554 -8.13 6.21 19.54
CA PRO A 554 -6.90 6.91 19.84
C PRO A 554 -6.80 7.20 21.33
N THR A 555 -5.58 7.18 21.87
CA THR A 555 -5.31 7.77 23.19
C THR A 555 -5.37 9.30 23.10
N ASN A 556 -4.96 9.86 21.96
CA ASN A 556 -4.96 11.30 21.71
C ASN A 556 -5.68 11.66 20.41
N ALA A 557 -6.29 12.85 20.34
CA ALA A 557 -6.94 13.33 19.12
C ALA A 557 -5.94 13.65 17.98
N VAL A 558 -4.65 13.81 18.32
CA VAL A 558 -3.57 14.28 17.44
C VAL A 558 -2.40 13.31 17.51
N SER A 559 -1.74 13.12 16.37
CA SER A 559 -0.55 12.26 16.30
C SER A 559 0.67 12.85 17.01
N THR A 560 1.47 11.97 17.57
CA THR A 560 2.77 12.29 18.20
C THR A 560 3.96 12.11 17.24
N GLY A 561 3.73 11.66 16.01
CA GLY A 561 4.78 11.35 15.04
C GLY A 561 5.14 9.85 15.00
N ILE A 562 6.18 9.52 14.25
CA ILE A 562 6.71 8.15 14.13
C ILE A 562 7.93 8.01 15.03
N GLN A 563 7.85 7.17 16.05
CA GLN A 563 8.94 6.98 17.00
C GLN A 563 10.14 6.28 16.33
N ILE A 564 11.34 6.80 16.54
CA ILE A 564 12.59 6.14 16.10
C ILE A 564 13.51 5.77 17.27
N TYR A 565 13.29 6.34 18.46
CA TYR A 565 13.99 6.02 19.70
C TYR A 565 13.09 6.24 20.92
N PRO A 566 13.17 5.43 22.00
CA PRO A 566 14.05 4.26 22.18
C PRO A 566 13.70 3.04 21.34
N THR A 567 12.44 2.89 20.94
CA THR A 567 12.00 1.82 20.04
C THR A 567 11.82 2.38 18.63
N ASN A 568 12.41 1.72 17.63
CA ASN A 568 12.27 2.15 16.25
C ASN A 568 10.98 1.60 15.62
N ALA A 569 9.97 2.46 15.48
CA ALA A 569 8.71 2.16 14.80
C ALA A 569 8.81 2.34 13.28
N TYR A 570 9.92 2.88 12.76
CA TYR A 570 10.14 3.08 11.33
C TYR A 570 10.64 1.79 10.66
N SER A 571 9.72 1.04 10.07
CA SER A 571 10.02 -0.19 9.32
C SER A 571 9.82 -0.03 7.81
N ALA A 572 10.18 -1.08 7.05
CA ALA A 572 9.92 -1.13 5.61
C ALA A 572 8.43 -0.96 5.26
N ASN A 573 7.51 -1.44 6.10
CA ASN A 573 6.07 -1.27 5.87
C ASN A 573 5.65 0.20 6.05
N VAL A 574 6.16 0.87 7.09
CA VAL A 574 5.94 2.31 7.30
C VAL A 574 6.52 3.11 6.14
N HIS A 575 7.75 2.80 5.72
CA HIS A 575 8.38 3.45 4.57
C HIS A 575 7.59 3.28 3.28
N ARG A 576 7.04 2.09 3.01
CA ARG A 576 6.18 1.83 1.83
C ARG A 576 4.93 2.71 1.80
N LEU A 577 4.31 2.99 2.96
CA LEU A 577 3.15 3.87 3.04
C LEU A 577 3.53 5.32 2.76
N MET A 578 4.69 5.77 3.26
CA MET A 578 5.24 7.09 2.93
C MET A 578 5.56 7.21 1.43
N GLN A 579 6.19 6.17 0.87
CA GLN A 579 6.55 6.09 -0.54
C GLN A 579 5.32 6.10 -1.45
N LEU A 580 4.26 5.38 -1.07
CA LEU A 580 3.00 5.40 -1.80
C LEU A 580 2.36 6.79 -1.82
N ALA A 581 2.43 7.54 -0.71
CA ALA A 581 1.91 8.91 -0.65
C ALA A 581 2.62 9.83 -1.64
N ALA A 582 3.96 9.77 -1.68
CA ALA A 582 4.76 10.53 -2.64
C ALA A 582 4.47 10.12 -4.09
N ASN A 583 4.32 8.82 -4.35
CA ASN A 583 4.02 8.31 -5.69
C ASN A 583 2.64 8.76 -6.20
N ILE A 584 1.62 8.80 -5.33
CA ILE A 584 0.29 9.31 -5.72
C ILE A 584 0.38 10.79 -6.12
N TYR A 585 1.10 11.59 -5.34
CA TYR A 585 1.29 13.01 -5.63
C TYR A 585 2.07 13.27 -6.92
N ASP A 586 3.14 12.50 -7.15
CA ASP A 586 3.93 12.63 -8.37
C ASP A 586 3.19 12.07 -9.60
N ALA A 587 2.27 11.12 -9.44
CA ALA A 587 1.43 10.67 -10.54
C ALA A 587 0.46 11.77 -11.02
N THR A 588 0.05 12.68 -10.14
CA THR A 588 -0.97 13.71 -10.44
C THR A 588 -0.37 15.08 -10.80
N SER A 589 0.94 15.25 -10.61
CA SER A 589 1.61 16.53 -10.84
C SER A 589 2.68 16.42 -11.93
N ASN A 590 2.65 17.33 -12.92
CA ASN A 590 3.71 17.46 -13.92
C ASN A 590 4.55 18.71 -13.62
N ARG A 591 5.06 18.83 -12.37
CA ARG A 591 5.85 19.99 -11.93
C ARG A 591 7.12 20.12 -12.78
N ILE A 592 7.08 21.04 -13.74
CA ILE A 592 8.26 21.65 -14.36
C ILE A 592 8.49 22.93 -13.58
N ASP A 593 9.72 23.14 -13.13
CA ASP A 593 10.10 24.43 -12.60
C ASP A 593 9.94 25.47 -13.72
N GLN A 594 8.96 26.37 -13.60
CA GLN A 594 8.66 27.36 -14.65
C GLN A 594 9.85 28.30 -14.95
N ALA A 595 10.86 28.34 -14.05
CA ALA A 595 12.10 29.06 -14.28
C ALA A 595 13.05 28.38 -15.30
N ALA A 596 12.84 27.12 -15.66
CA ALA A 596 13.64 26.38 -16.65
C ALA A 596 12.87 26.22 -17.96
N ALA A 597 12.77 27.31 -18.73
CA ALA A 597 12.20 27.35 -20.07
C ALA A 597 13.07 26.63 -21.13
N SER A 598 13.30 25.32 -20.97
CA SER A 598 13.82 24.46 -22.03
C SER A 598 13.04 23.15 -22.07
N ARG A 599 12.29 22.95 -23.16
CA ARG A 599 11.38 21.85 -23.45
C ARG A 599 12.10 20.52 -23.73
N VAL A 600 12.89 20.00 -22.78
CA VAL A 600 13.49 18.67 -22.89
C VAL A 600 13.34 17.99 -21.53
N GLY A 601 12.64 16.84 -21.49
CA GLY A 601 12.31 16.13 -20.24
C GLY A 601 13.53 15.65 -19.43
N PRO A 602 13.38 14.75 -18.42
CA PRO A 602 12.16 14.33 -17.73
C PRO A 602 11.77 15.24 -16.55
N PHE A 603 10.54 15.11 -16.05
CA PHE A 603 10.06 15.81 -14.84
C PHE A 603 10.84 15.35 -13.61
N MET A 604 11.09 16.27 -12.68
CA MET A 604 11.82 15.95 -11.44
C MET A 604 10.91 15.28 -10.42
N PRO A 605 11.45 14.32 -9.64
CA PRO A 605 10.70 13.69 -8.57
C PRO A 605 10.58 14.67 -7.40
N THR A 606 9.49 14.58 -6.65
CA THR A 606 9.40 15.25 -5.36
C THR A 606 10.23 14.47 -4.33
N VAL A 607 11.26 15.11 -3.77
CA VAL A 607 12.12 14.51 -2.76
C VAL A 607 11.77 15.08 -1.39
N MET A 608 11.45 14.20 -0.44
CA MET A 608 10.99 14.56 0.90
C MET A 608 11.98 14.06 1.95
N ARG A 609 12.53 14.97 2.75
CA ARG A 609 13.42 14.64 3.89
C ARG A 609 12.61 14.53 5.20
N PRO A 610 12.97 13.63 6.11
CA PRO A 610 12.35 13.59 7.44
C PRO A 610 12.77 14.82 8.27
N VAL A 611 11.85 15.30 9.10
CA VAL A 611 12.08 16.32 10.13
C VAL A 611 11.80 15.69 11.48
N PHE A 612 12.66 15.94 12.48
CA PHE A 612 12.61 15.23 13.75
C PHE A 612 12.21 16.13 14.91
N ARG A 613 11.59 15.55 15.94
CA ARG A 613 11.34 16.18 17.25
C ARG A 613 11.95 15.32 18.36
N LYS A 614 12.56 15.97 19.34
CA LYS A 614 13.15 15.34 20.52
C LYS A 614 12.32 15.70 21.74
N PHE A 615 11.73 14.72 22.41
CA PHE A 615 10.86 14.93 23.57
C PHE A 615 11.56 14.54 24.87
N ARG A 616 11.27 15.30 25.94
CA ARG A 616 11.64 14.88 27.29
C ARG A 616 10.78 13.70 27.70
N ASN A 617 11.37 12.77 28.43
CA ASN A 617 10.62 11.69 29.03
C ASN A 617 9.89 12.21 30.28
N PRO A 618 8.56 12.02 30.41
CA PRO A 618 7.80 12.49 31.56
C PRO A 618 8.23 11.85 32.90
N THR A 619 8.89 10.68 32.88
CA THR A 619 9.35 9.97 34.08
C THR A 619 10.86 10.02 34.28
N ASN A 620 11.54 11.03 33.70
CA ASN A 620 13.00 11.18 33.75
C ASN A 620 13.80 10.01 33.13
N GLY A 621 13.15 9.19 32.29
CA GLY A 621 13.82 8.17 31.47
C GLY A 621 14.58 8.73 30.25
N PRO A 622 15.10 7.87 29.36
CA PRO A 622 15.78 8.32 28.14
C PRO A 622 14.82 9.14 27.25
N PRO A 623 15.32 10.18 26.56
CA PRO A 623 14.48 11.06 25.75
C PRO A 623 13.93 10.31 24.53
N GLY A 624 12.76 10.73 24.02
CA GLY A 624 12.17 10.15 22.82
C GLY A 624 12.54 10.95 21.57
N VAL A 625 12.81 10.28 20.45
CA VAL A 625 13.03 10.94 19.15
C VAL A 625 12.01 10.40 18.16
N PHE A 626 11.35 11.32 17.46
CA PHE A 626 10.26 11.01 16.53
C PHE A 626 10.49 11.72 15.20
N ILE A 627 10.13 11.08 14.09
CA ILE A 627 9.87 11.77 12.83
C ILE A 627 8.54 12.51 13.00
N SER A 628 8.61 13.84 12.93
CA SER A 628 7.47 14.74 13.04
C SER A 628 6.67 14.75 11.75
N HIS A 629 7.34 15.11 10.65
CA HIS A 629 6.77 15.19 9.32
C HIS A 629 7.89 15.06 8.28
N TYR A 630 7.51 15.09 7.01
CA TYR A 630 8.44 15.14 5.90
C TYR A 630 8.38 16.50 5.19
N ALA A 631 9.52 17.07 4.85
CA ALA A 631 9.64 18.36 4.17
C ALA A 631 10.25 18.18 2.78
N GLU A 632 9.68 18.83 1.77
CA GLU A 632 10.18 18.84 0.39
C GLU A 632 11.56 19.50 0.34
N VAL A 633 12.49 18.82 -0.32
CA VAL A 633 13.82 19.32 -0.65
C VAL A 633 13.68 20.06 -1.98
N THR A 634 13.63 21.38 -1.89
CA THR A 634 13.53 22.29 -3.04
C THR A 634 14.88 22.41 -3.78
N ASN A 635 15.01 23.37 -4.70
CA ASN A 635 16.16 23.63 -5.61
C ASN A 635 17.48 23.99 -4.92
N ASP A 636 17.76 23.46 -3.73
CA ASP A 636 18.99 23.67 -3.01
C ASP A 636 19.47 22.38 -2.33
N TRP A 637 19.81 21.39 -3.15
CA TRP A 637 20.39 20.14 -2.64
C TRP A 637 21.64 20.39 -1.79
N ARG A 638 22.38 21.48 -2.06
CA ARG A 638 23.62 21.80 -1.35
C ARG A 638 23.35 22.08 0.11
N ASN A 639 22.21 22.65 0.51
CA ASN A 639 21.94 22.88 1.93
C ASN A 639 21.61 21.60 2.70
N TRP A 640 21.01 20.62 2.03
CA TRP A 640 20.42 19.46 2.67
C TRP A 640 21.27 18.20 2.57
N ALA A 641 21.93 17.97 1.44
CA ALA A 641 22.67 16.73 1.21
C ALA A 641 24.10 16.74 1.79
N ARG A 642 24.63 17.85 2.33
CA ARG A 642 26.02 17.92 2.85
C ARG A 642 26.30 16.89 3.96
N PRO A 643 27.51 16.31 4.03
CA PRO A 643 27.87 15.33 5.08
C PRO A 643 27.63 15.83 6.50
N GLN A 644 27.86 17.12 6.76
CA GLN A 644 27.74 17.74 8.09
C GLN A 644 26.30 17.80 8.62
N ARG A 645 25.29 17.52 7.78
CA ARG A 645 23.87 17.47 8.18
C ARG A 645 23.43 16.09 8.66
N PHE A 646 24.27 15.06 8.49
CA PHE A 646 23.96 13.70 8.89
C PHE A 646 24.59 13.38 10.24
N TYR A 647 23.76 12.90 11.17
CA TYR A 647 24.16 12.58 12.53
C TYR A 647 23.80 11.15 12.89
N ASP A 648 24.57 10.55 13.80
CA ASP A 648 24.17 9.31 14.47
C ASP A 648 22.99 9.57 15.40
N LEU A 649 22.02 8.65 15.42
CA LEU A 649 20.84 8.75 16.28
C LEU A 649 21.24 8.93 17.76
N THR A 650 22.24 8.19 18.23
CA THR A 650 22.78 8.29 19.59
C THR A 650 23.27 9.71 19.92
N ASN A 651 23.91 10.40 18.97
CA ASN A 651 24.35 11.78 19.16
C ASN A 651 23.15 12.73 19.27
N VAL A 652 22.10 12.52 18.48
CA VAL A 652 20.86 13.32 18.56
C VAL A 652 20.15 13.15 19.90
N VAL A 653 20.07 11.90 20.38
CA VAL A 653 19.44 11.53 21.66
C VAL A 653 20.16 12.18 22.84
N TRP A 654 21.49 12.06 22.93
CA TRP A 654 22.22 12.44 24.15
C TRP A 654 22.86 13.83 24.12
N SER A 655 23.09 14.42 22.94
CA SER A 655 23.70 15.75 22.87
C SER A 655 22.72 16.85 23.31
N THR A 656 23.23 17.80 24.10
CA THR A 656 22.52 19.03 24.49
C THR A 656 22.42 20.05 23.35
N ARG A 657 23.15 19.85 22.25
CA ARG A 657 23.09 20.69 21.04
C ARG A 657 21.70 20.68 20.39
N PHE A 658 20.96 19.58 20.53
CA PHE A 658 19.63 19.44 19.96
C PHE A 658 18.57 19.74 21.03
N PRO A 659 17.78 20.82 20.85
CA PRO A 659 16.79 21.23 21.83
C PRO A 659 15.68 20.18 21.97
N PHE A 660 15.03 20.20 23.13
CA PHE A 660 13.78 19.49 23.32
C PHE A 660 12.64 20.29 22.69
N TYR A 661 11.65 19.58 22.13
CA TYR A 661 10.46 20.18 21.58
C TYR A 661 9.68 20.91 22.66
N ASP A 662 9.35 22.17 22.41
CA ASP A 662 8.70 23.10 23.35
C ASP A 662 7.21 23.33 23.05
N GLY A 663 6.66 22.65 22.04
CA GLY A 663 5.31 22.88 21.55
C GLY A 663 5.25 23.69 20.26
N THR A 664 6.37 24.26 19.80
CA THR A 664 6.43 25.11 18.61
C THR A 664 7.27 24.48 17.48
N PRO A 665 6.94 24.74 16.20
CA PRO A 665 7.76 24.27 15.08
C PRO A 665 9.21 24.79 15.08
N ALA A 666 9.53 25.84 15.85
CA ALA A 666 10.87 26.41 15.91
C ALA A 666 11.91 25.47 16.54
N THR A 667 11.48 24.49 17.34
CA THR A 667 12.34 23.46 17.94
C THR A 667 12.44 22.19 17.09
N ASP A 668 11.86 22.18 15.88
CA ASP A 668 11.99 21.07 14.93
C ASP A 668 13.44 20.92 14.45
N LEU A 669 13.92 19.68 14.45
CA LEU A 669 15.30 19.36 14.10
C LEU A 669 15.42 19.13 12.60
N GLU A 670 15.89 20.16 11.89
CA GLU A 670 16.18 20.12 10.45
C GLU A 670 17.56 19.50 10.14
N ILE A 671 17.69 18.24 10.50
CA ILE A 671 18.88 17.41 10.29
C ILE A 671 18.52 16.13 9.54
N SER A 672 19.52 15.37 9.15
CA SER A 672 19.33 13.99 8.71
C SER A 672 19.99 13.04 9.71
N ILE A 673 19.39 11.86 9.87
CA ILE A 673 19.90 10.80 10.74
C ILE A 673 20.32 9.63 9.84
N HIS A 674 21.48 9.03 10.10
CA HIS A 674 21.91 7.85 9.35
C HIS A 674 20.92 6.70 9.50
N GLY A 675 20.62 6.02 8.39
CA GLY A 675 19.63 4.93 8.34
C GLY A 675 18.16 5.37 8.33
N MET A 676 17.87 6.66 8.49
CA MET A 676 16.50 7.20 8.32
C MET A 676 16.32 7.66 6.86
N PRO A 677 15.50 6.97 6.05
CA PRO A 677 15.43 7.24 4.63
C PRO A 677 14.63 8.50 4.32
N TRP A 678 15.04 9.17 3.25
CA TRP A 678 14.23 10.17 2.56
C TRP A 678 13.25 9.44 1.64
N VAL A 679 12.21 10.13 1.20
CA VAL A 679 11.18 9.59 0.30
C VAL A 679 11.31 10.29 -1.05
N VAL A 680 11.41 9.55 -2.14
CA VAL A 680 11.60 10.08 -3.50
C VAL A 680 10.39 9.69 -4.34
N GLY A 681 9.59 10.64 -4.79
CA GLY A 681 8.42 10.35 -5.63
C GLY A 681 8.80 9.69 -6.96
N ALA A 682 7.93 8.81 -7.45
CA ALA A 682 8.20 8.02 -8.64
C ALA A 682 8.00 8.84 -9.94
N LYS A 683 9.08 9.03 -10.70
CA LYS A 683 9.08 9.68 -12.02
C LYS A 683 9.87 8.88 -13.06
N LYS A 684 9.37 8.85 -14.28
CA LYS A 684 10.02 8.16 -15.41
C LYS A 684 11.16 8.98 -16.00
N GLY A 685 12.12 8.29 -16.61
CA GLY A 685 13.24 8.86 -17.36
C GLY A 685 14.47 9.20 -16.52
N LEU A 686 14.51 8.81 -15.25
CA LEU A 686 15.57 9.16 -14.30
C LEU A 686 16.54 7.99 -14.07
N PRO A 687 17.86 8.17 -14.27
CA PRO A 687 18.86 7.26 -13.74
C PRO A 687 18.75 7.18 -12.20
N ASN A 688 19.22 6.08 -11.62
CA ASN A 688 18.98 5.78 -10.19
C ASN A 688 20.05 4.83 -9.63
N PHE A 689 20.04 4.67 -8.31
CA PHE A 689 20.80 3.64 -7.61
C PHE A 689 20.33 2.24 -7.98
N ASN A 690 21.27 1.31 -8.20
CA ASN A 690 20.95 -0.08 -8.57
C ASN A 690 21.31 -1.08 -7.46
N GLU A 691 22.57 -1.12 -7.03
CA GLU A 691 23.05 -2.13 -6.08
C GLU A 691 24.21 -1.61 -5.22
N TYR A 692 24.23 -2.04 -3.96
CA TYR A 692 25.43 -2.07 -3.12
C TYR A 692 25.81 -3.52 -2.82
N SER A 693 27.09 -3.84 -2.91
CA SER A 693 27.60 -5.19 -2.67
C SER A 693 28.85 -5.21 -1.80
N VAL A 694 28.93 -6.25 -0.98
CA VAL A 694 30.09 -6.59 -0.16
C VAL A 694 30.50 -8.02 -0.51
N GLU A 695 31.75 -8.20 -0.91
CA GLU A 695 32.32 -9.51 -1.19
C GLU A 695 33.52 -9.77 -0.28
N SER A 696 33.46 -10.82 0.52
CA SER A 696 34.55 -11.28 1.38
C SER A 696 35.25 -12.47 0.74
N LEU A 697 36.53 -12.32 0.44
CA LEU A 697 37.45 -13.40 0.07
C LEU A 697 38.29 -13.78 1.28
N VAL A 698 38.17 -15.05 1.69
CA VAL A 698 38.97 -15.60 2.79
C VAL A 698 39.80 -16.77 2.28
N GLN A 699 41.06 -16.79 2.69
CA GLN A 699 42.00 -17.88 2.43
C GLN A 699 42.55 -18.40 3.75
N VAL A 700 42.46 -19.71 3.95
CA VAL A 700 42.98 -20.38 5.15
C VAL A 700 43.91 -21.51 4.73
N SER A 701 45.04 -21.68 5.42
CA SER A 701 45.86 -22.88 5.28
C SER A 701 46.36 -23.39 6.63
N ARG A 702 46.60 -24.70 6.73
CA ARG A 702 47.15 -25.34 7.93
C ARG A 702 48.41 -26.15 7.61
N ARG A 703 49.54 -25.76 8.19
CA ARG A 703 50.79 -26.53 8.14
C ARG A 703 50.92 -27.41 9.37
N LEU A 704 51.54 -28.58 9.20
CA LEU A 704 51.89 -29.48 10.28
C LEU A 704 53.41 -29.68 10.29
N GLU A 705 54.00 -29.77 11.46
CA GLU A 705 55.40 -30.11 11.68
C GLU A 705 55.47 -31.29 12.64
N VAL A 706 56.23 -32.33 12.28
CA VAL A 706 56.60 -33.39 13.21
C VAL A 706 57.97 -33.05 13.78
N ASN A 707 58.05 -32.98 15.11
CA ASN A 707 59.24 -32.62 15.87
C ASN A 707 59.58 -33.75 16.85
N LYS A 708 60.74 -34.37 16.64
CA LYS A 708 61.26 -35.47 17.46
C LYS A 708 62.01 -34.97 18.71
N GLN A 709 62.17 -33.65 18.88
CA GLN A 709 62.87 -32.95 19.96
C GLN A 709 64.38 -33.20 20.09
N HIS A 710 64.81 -34.47 20.08
CA HIS A 710 66.20 -34.88 20.29
C HIS A 710 66.59 -35.98 19.29
N ILE A 711 67.88 -36.07 18.97
CA ILE A 711 68.41 -37.06 18.01
C ILE A 711 68.17 -38.51 18.46
N ASN A 712 68.17 -38.74 19.78
CA ASN A 712 67.89 -40.06 20.37
C ASN A 712 66.46 -40.55 20.14
N ASN A 713 65.53 -39.67 19.79
CA ASN A 713 64.15 -40.04 19.50
C ASN A 713 63.96 -40.48 18.04
N ILE A 714 65.01 -40.53 17.21
CA ILE A 714 64.91 -40.96 15.80
C ILE A 714 64.52 -42.44 15.70
N HIS A 715 65.06 -43.27 16.60
CA HIS A 715 64.71 -44.68 16.75
C HIS A 715 64.19 -44.96 18.17
N PRO A 716 63.12 -45.77 18.33
CA PRO A 716 62.33 -46.42 17.29
C PRO A 716 61.41 -45.44 16.51
N SER A 717 61.04 -45.81 15.28
CA SER A 717 60.05 -45.08 14.48
C SER A 717 58.74 -44.93 15.27
N MET A 718 58.11 -43.76 15.19
CA MET A 718 56.85 -43.45 15.91
C MET A 718 56.97 -43.47 17.44
N SER A 719 58.10 -43.00 17.98
CA SER A 719 58.26 -42.81 19.44
C SER A 719 57.16 -41.91 20.03
N ALA A 720 56.68 -42.25 21.23
CA ALA A 720 55.72 -41.44 22.00
C ALA A 720 56.24 -40.03 22.33
N ASN A 721 57.56 -39.80 22.23
CA ASN A 721 58.17 -38.49 22.44
C ASN A 721 58.03 -37.54 21.24
N TRP A 722 57.51 -38.00 20.11
CA TRP A 722 57.31 -37.16 18.93
C TRP A 722 56.13 -36.24 19.14
N ARG A 723 56.28 -34.98 18.75
CA ARG A 723 55.20 -34.00 18.81
C ARG A 723 54.81 -33.59 17.40
N THR A 724 53.51 -33.58 17.14
CA THR A 724 52.97 -32.92 15.95
C THR A 724 52.52 -31.54 16.36
N ASN A 725 53.12 -30.53 15.75
CA ASN A 725 52.73 -29.14 15.91
C ASN A 725 51.93 -28.70 14.70
N GLN A 726 51.08 -27.70 14.88
CA GLN A 726 50.28 -27.11 13.81
C GLN A 726 50.49 -25.60 13.73
N MET A 727 50.23 -25.06 12.55
CA MET A 727 50.28 -23.62 12.30
C MET A 727 49.17 -23.25 11.31
N TYR A 728 48.37 -22.25 11.67
CA TYR A 728 47.33 -21.71 10.80
C TYR A 728 47.78 -20.42 10.15
N THR A 729 47.47 -20.24 8.87
CA THR A 729 47.61 -18.96 8.18
C THR A 729 46.25 -18.50 7.67
N LEU A 730 45.90 -17.25 7.93
CA LEU A 730 44.66 -16.62 7.47
C LEU A 730 44.97 -15.39 6.63
N GLY A 731 44.24 -15.21 5.54
CA GLY A 731 44.17 -13.99 4.76
C GLY A 731 42.72 -13.64 4.48
N ILE A 732 42.35 -12.38 4.66
CA ILE A 732 40.98 -11.88 4.43
C ILE A 732 41.06 -10.58 3.64
N THR A 733 40.38 -10.53 2.51
CA THR A 733 40.17 -9.33 1.69
C THR A 733 38.68 -9.10 1.50
N ASN A 734 38.24 -7.86 1.68
CA ASN A 734 36.86 -7.45 1.46
C ASN A 734 36.80 -6.45 0.30
N VAL A 735 35.83 -6.62 -0.58
CA VAL A 735 35.58 -5.76 -1.74
C VAL A 735 34.21 -5.13 -1.59
N PHE A 736 34.15 -3.82 -1.78
CA PHE A 736 32.94 -3.02 -1.72
C PHE A 736 32.64 -2.46 -3.11
N GLY A 737 31.39 -2.64 -3.55
CA GLY A 737 30.90 -2.17 -4.84
C GLY A 737 29.62 -1.36 -4.67
N MET A 738 29.50 -0.26 -5.40
CA MET A 738 28.24 0.45 -5.58
C MET A 738 28.04 0.73 -7.06
N GLU A 739 26.84 0.46 -7.54
CA GLU A 739 26.46 0.69 -8.92
C GLU A 739 25.14 1.46 -9.00
N ALA A 740 25.08 2.29 -10.02
CA ALA A 740 23.92 3.07 -10.41
C ALA A 740 23.70 2.85 -11.91
N TRP A 741 22.45 2.96 -12.35
CA TRP A 741 22.04 2.54 -13.68
C TRP A 741 21.10 3.56 -14.33
N ASN A 742 21.32 3.84 -15.60
CA ASN A 742 20.30 4.44 -16.44
C ASN A 742 19.52 3.31 -17.14
N SER A 743 18.39 2.92 -16.55
CA SER A 743 17.51 1.86 -17.05
C SER A 743 16.63 2.27 -18.25
N TYR A 744 16.88 3.43 -18.87
CA TYR A 744 16.13 3.90 -20.03
C TYR A 744 16.95 3.71 -21.31
N SER A 745 16.28 3.64 -22.47
CA SER A 745 16.95 3.55 -23.77
C SER A 745 17.63 4.86 -24.19
N ASN A 746 17.14 6.00 -23.69
CA ASN A 746 17.63 7.32 -24.05
C ASN A 746 18.68 7.82 -23.04
N ALA A 747 19.60 8.66 -23.54
CA ALA A 747 20.54 9.37 -22.68
C ALA A 747 19.79 10.42 -21.82
N TYR A 748 20.20 10.56 -20.55
CA TYR A 748 19.67 11.61 -19.69
C TYR A 748 20.18 12.99 -20.16
N PRO A 749 19.29 13.98 -20.39
CA PRO A 749 19.65 15.18 -21.16
C PRO A 749 20.38 16.27 -20.36
N ARG A 750 20.36 16.22 -19.02
CA ARG A 750 20.92 17.25 -18.13
C ARG A 750 22.18 16.76 -17.41
N ARG A 751 22.96 17.69 -16.86
CA ARG A 751 24.21 17.36 -16.16
C ARG A 751 23.93 16.80 -14.77
N LEU A 752 24.40 15.57 -14.54
CA LEU A 752 24.26 14.88 -13.25
C LEU A 752 25.59 14.82 -12.48
N ALA A 753 25.49 14.75 -11.17
CA ALA A 753 26.60 14.40 -10.27
C ALA A 753 26.17 13.32 -9.27
N MET A 754 27.13 12.51 -8.85
CA MET A 754 26.95 11.49 -7.81
C MET A 754 27.80 11.85 -6.58
N ASP A 755 27.20 11.86 -5.40
CA ASP A 755 27.91 11.92 -4.11
C ASP A 755 27.75 10.58 -3.40
N VAL A 756 28.83 9.80 -3.38
CA VAL A 756 28.87 8.47 -2.78
C VAL A 756 29.65 8.51 -1.50
N ARG A 757 29.04 7.97 -0.43
CA ARG A 757 29.63 7.93 0.90
C ARG A 757 29.51 6.55 1.49
N GLN A 758 30.58 6.11 2.12
CA GLN A 758 30.63 4.78 2.71
C GLN A 758 31.48 4.82 3.99
N SER A 759 31.02 4.13 5.01
CA SER A 759 31.85 3.72 6.13
C SER A 759 31.54 2.28 6.49
N TYR A 760 32.55 1.54 6.92
CA TYR A 760 32.43 0.15 7.31
C TYR A 760 33.22 -0.12 8.59
N GLN A 761 32.79 -1.13 9.33
CA GLN A 761 33.55 -1.71 10.43
C GLN A 761 33.58 -3.23 10.25
N ILE A 762 34.79 -3.80 10.29
CA ILE A 762 35.06 -5.22 10.10
C ILE A 762 35.64 -5.77 11.40
N GLY A 763 34.93 -6.69 12.03
CA GLY A 763 35.36 -7.43 13.21
C GLY A 763 35.61 -8.89 12.88
N LEU A 764 36.82 -9.38 13.16
CA LEU A 764 37.12 -10.82 13.15
C LEU A 764 37.18 -11.31 14.60
N TRP A 765 36.37 -12.32 14.91
CA TRP A 765 36.20 -12.86 16.26
C TRP A 765 36.66 -14.32 16.32
N ASP A 766 37.27 -14.73 17.44
CA ASP A 766 37.46 -16.13 17.80
C ASP A 766 36.50 -16.50 18.94
N HIS A 767 35.59 -17.44 18.70
CA HIS A 767 34.62 -17.97 19.66
C HIS A 767 35.13 -19.23 20.39
N GLY A 768 36.42 -19.57 20.29
CA GLY A 768 36.98 -20.78 20.87
C GLY A 768 37.30 -20.75 22.38
N ILE A 769 36.87 -19.75 23.14
CA ILE A 769 37.14 -19.68 24.60
C ILE A 769 35.90 -20.08 25.37
N THR A 770 35.99 -21.18 26.11
CA THR A 770 35.01 -21.55 27.13
C THR A 770 35.55 -21.17 28.49
N ASN A 771 34.82 -20.36 29.27
CA ASN A 771 35.21 -20.04 30.64
C ASN A 771 35.07 -21.29 31.55
N ARG A 772 35.53 -21.20 32.81
CA ARG A 772 35.41 -22.31 33.78
C ARG A 772 33.95 -22.76 34.03
N ALA A 773 32.97 -21.94 33.65
CA ALA A 773 31.53 -22.22 33.76
C ALA A 773 30.90 -22.75 32.46
N GLY A 774 31.69 -23.10 31.43
CA GLY A 774 31.15 -23.64 30.19
C GLY A 774 30.62 -22.59 29.20
N GLN A 775 30.72 -21.29 29.49
CA GLN A 775 30.23 -20.22 28.61
C GLN A 775 31.29 -19.80 27.60
N VAL A 776 30.89 -19.66 26.34
CA VAL A 776 31.76 -19.20 25.26
C VAL A 776 31.90 -17.67 25.31
N LEU A 777 33.12 -17.16 25.52
CA LEU A 777 33.42 -15.73 25.48
C LEU A 777 34.17 -15.39 24.18
N PRO A 778 33.53 -14.74 23.20
CA PRO A 778 34.18 -14.39 21.96
C PRO A 778 35.24 -13.31 22.16
N VAL A 779 36.41 -13.49 21.53
CA VAL A 779 37.51 -12.51 21.56
C VAL A 779 37.59 -11.84 20.20
N LEU A 780 37.52 -10.50 20.19
CA LEU A 780 37.76 -9.68 19.01
C LEU A 780 39.26 -9.69 18.68
N ILE A 781 39.63 -10.34 17.59
CA ILE A 781 41.02 -10.53 17.16
C ILE A 781 41.51 -9.27 16.43
N THR A 782 40.66 -8.72 15.55
CA THR A 782 40.96 -7.52 14.78
C THR A 782 39.72 -6.66 14.65
N ASN A 783 39.86 -5.35 14.81
CA ASN A 783 38.83 -4.38 14.52
C ASN A 783 39.34 -3.38 13.49
N LEU A 784 38.86 -3.48 12.26
CA LEU A 784 39.18 -2.52 11.20
C LEU A 784 38.00 -1.58 11.03
N VAL A 785 38.19 -0.33 11.40
CA VAL A 785 37.22 0.74 11.19
C VAL A 785 37.68 1.58 10.00
N SER A 786 36.80 1.79 9.02
CA SER A 786 37.10 2.63 7.87
C SER A 786 37.25 4.10 8.29
N ARG A 787 38.09 4.84 7.59
CA ARG A 787 37.89 6.30 7.50
C ARG A 787 36.68 6.56 6.59
N PRO A 788 35.82 7.55 6.90
CA PRO A 788 34.68 7.87 6.04
C PRO A 788 35.13 8.13 4.60
N TYR A 789 34.68 7.29 3.69
CA TYR A 789 34.91 7.45 2.26
C TYR A 789 33.86 8.40 1.70
N ARG A 790 34.29 9.36 0.89
CA ARG A 790 33.41 10.22 0.10
C ARG A 790 34.02 10.46 -1.27
N ASN A 791 33.21 10.27 -2.30
CA ASN A 791 33.57 10.60 -3.67
C ASN A 791 32.43 11.40 -4.31
N PHE A 792 32.73 12.64 -4.68
CA PHE A 792 31.81 13.50 -5.44
C PHE A 792 32.27 13.54 -6.89
N THR A 793 31.49 12.98 -7.79
CA THR A 793 31.82 12.87 -9.21
C THR A 793 30.77 13.56 -10.06
N THR A 794 31.17 14.61 -10.78
CA THR A 794 30.35 15.21 -11.86
C THR A 794 30.53 14.40 -13.13
N LEU A 795 29.43 14.01 -13.77
CA LEU A 795 29.49 13.29 -15.04
C LEU A 795 29.94 14.23 -16.16
N LYS A 796 30.97 13.81 -16.91
CA LYS A 796 31.57 14.61 -18.00
C LYS A 796 30.73 14.63 -19.28
N SER A 797 29.89 13.61 -19.46
CA SER A 797 28.98 13.44 -20.59
C SER A 797 27.60 13.09 -20.07
N ASN A 798 26.58 13.26 -20.91
CA ASN A 798 25.25 12.77 -20.63
C ASN A 798 25.29 11.27 -20.34
N TRP A 799 24.50 10.83 -19.36
CA TRP A 799 24.46 9.43 -18.96
C TRP A 799 23.68 8.63 -20.00
N MET A 800 24.35 7.75 -20.73
CA MET A 800 23.76 7.02 -21.86
C MET A 800 22.70 6.04 -21.39
N GLY A 801 21.74 5.73 -22.26
CA GLY A 801 20.73 4.72 -21.99
C GLY A 801 21.33 3.32 -21.84
N GLY A 802 20.83 2.53 -20.89
CA GLY A 802 21.34 1.20 -20.55
C GLY A 802 22.71 1.19 -19.87
N GLU A 803 23.33 2.34 -19.62
CA GLU A 803 24.70 2.44 -19.11
C GLU A 803 24.75 2.31 -17.58
N PHE A 804 25.67 1.48 -17.08
CA PHE A 804 26.01 1.39 -15.65
C PHE A 804 27.14 2.34 -15.28
N LYS A 805 27.05 2.95 -14.10
CA LYS A 805 28.13 3.68 -13.45
C LYS A 805 28.47 3.01 -12.12
N VAL A 806 29.76 2.79 -11.87
CA VAL A 806 30.25 2.13 -10.65
C VAL A 806 31.08 3.14 -9.84
N PRO A 807 30.43 4.06 -9.09
CA PRO A 807 31.13 5.14 -8.37
C PRO A 807 31.96 4.65 -7.17
N LEU A 808 31.74 3.43 -6.68
CA LEU A 808 32.57 2.79 -5.66
C LEU A 808 33.00 1.41 -6.12
N ARG A 809 34.31 1.20 -6.19
CA ARG A 809 34.94 -0.12 -6.34
C ARG A 809 36.25 -0.11 -5.56
N ALA A 810 36.20 -0.59 -4.32
CA ALA A 810 37.35 -0.55 -3.42
C ALA A 810 37.57 -1.91 -2.77
N ALA A 811 38.83 -2.30 -2.62
CA ALA A 811 39.22 -3.51 -1.89
C ALA A 811 40.06 -3.12 -0.67
N ILE A 812 39.80 -3.79 0.46
CA ILE A 812 40.58 -3.64 1.68
C ILE A 812 41.03 -5.01 2.18
N THR A 813 42.30 -5.11 2.56
CA THR A 813 42.83 -6.32 3.19
C THR A 813 42.61 -6.22 4.69
N THR A 814 41.65 -6.99 5.22
CA THR A 814 41.35 -7.03 6.66
C THR A 814 42.43 -7.76 7.43
N VAL A 815 42.89 -8.88 6.90
CA VAL A 815 44.00 -9.65 7.47
C VAL A 815 44.93 -9.99 6.32
N THR A 816 46.14 -9.43 6.32
CA THR A 816 47.21 -9.88 5.42
C THR A 816 47.54 -11.33 5.72
N ASN A 817 48.16 -12.07 4.80
CA ASN A 817 48.62 -13.43 5.07
C ASN A 817 49.45 -13.46 6.37
N SER A 818 48.84 -13.97 7.45
CA SER A 818 49.37 -13.89 8.81
C SER A 818 49.19 -15.22 9.50
N ILE A 819 50.15 -15.56 10.36
CA ILE A 819 50.13 -16.77 11.15
C ILE A 819 49.28 -16.52 12.41
N TYR A 820 48.27 -17.35 12.64
CA TYR A 820 47.42 -17.24 13.82
C TYR A 820 47.94 -18.12 14.94
N SER A 821 48.14 -17.53 16.14
CA SER A 821 48.37 -18.29 17.37
C SER A 821 47.06 -18.52 18.08
N THR A 822 46.67 -19.79 18.19
CA THR A 822 45.47 -20.24 18.90
C THR A 822 45.62 -20.10 20.42
N ALA A 823 46.83 -20.18 20.96
CA ALA A 823 47.11 -20.02 22.38
C ALA A 823 47.03 -18.56 22.84
N ARG A 824 47.58 -17.63 22.05
CA ARG A 824 47.61 -16.19 22.36
C ARG A 824 46.50 -15.38 21.71
N LYS A 825 45.68 -16.00 20.86
CA LYS A 825 44.55 -15.37 20.15
C LYS A 825 44.96 -14.13 19.33
N ARG A 826 46.12 -14.20 18.66
CA ARG A 826 46.70 -13.07 17.91
C ARG A 826 47.39 -13.50 16.62
N PHE A 827 47.57 -12.56 15.70
CA PHE A 827 48.29 -12.75 14.45
C PHE A 827 49.76 -12.35 14.55
N TYR A 828 50.61 -13.09 13.83
CA TYR A 828 52.00 -12.76 13.55
C TYR A 828 52.16 -12.56 12.04
N PRO A 829 52.93 -11.55 11.59
CA PRO A 829 53.17 -11.34 10.18
C PRO A 829 53.93 -12.53 9.58
N ALA A 830 53.49 -13.05 8.43
CA ALA A 830 54.17 -14.14 7.74
C ALA A 830 55.43 -13.64 6.99
N ASN A 831 56.45 -13.20 7.73
CA ASN A 831 57.72 -12.72 7.20
C ASN A 831 58.90 -13.64 7.62
N ARG A 832 60.12 -13.36 7.15
CA ARG A 832 61.32 -14.18 7.44
C ARG A 832 61.65 -14.27 8.94
N ALA A 833 61.23 -13.30 9.75
CA ALA A 833 61.48 -13.28 11.20
C ALA A 833 60.53 -14.20 11.99
N PHE A 834 59.34 -14.52 11.45
CA PHE A 834 58.33 -15.36 12.09
C PHE A 834 57.97 -16.58 11.24
N THR A 835 58.98 -17.39 10.88
CA THR A 835 58.81 -18.59 10.06
C THR A 835 58.48 -19.86 10.84
N ASN A 836 58.54 -19.81 12.18
CA ASN A 836 58.45 -20.99 13.06
C ASN A 836 57.53 -20.75 14.27
N VAL A 837 56.27 -20.37 14.04
CA VAL A 837 55.25 -20.19 15.10
C VAL A 837 54.32 -21.41 15.16
N PHE A 838 54.92 -22.60 15.18
CA PHE A 838 54.19 -23.86 15.33
C PHE A 838 53.76 -24.04 16.79
N GLU A 839 52.50 -24.41 17.00
CA GLU A 839 51.92 -24.64 18.33
C GLU A 839 51.78 -26.14 18.60
N SER A 840 52.12 -26.57 19.82
CA SER A 840 51.89 -27.95 20.26
C SER A 840 50.42 -28.17 20.59
N GLY A 841 49.88 -29.33 20.21
CA GLY A 841 48.47 -29.67 20.39
C GLY A 841 47.62 -29.29 19.17
N PHE A 842 46.33 -29.61 19.24
CA PHE A 842 45.39 -29.60 18.12
C PHE A 842 44.19 -28.69 18.38
N ALA A 843 44.45 -27.48 18.87
CA ALA A 843 43.44 -26.44 19.01
C ALA A 843 42.85 -26.07 17.64
N VAL A 844 41.52 -25.90 17.58
CA VAL A 844 40.82 -25.46 16.37
C VAL A 844 40.30 -24.05 16.63
N PRO A 845 40.70 -23.04 15.84
CA PRO A 845 40.15 -21.69 15.98
C PRO A 845 38.68 -21.66 15.55
N ASP A 846 37.83 -20.85 16.21
CA ASP A 846 36.45 -20.60 15.79
C ASP A 846 36.27 -19.18 15.25
N TRP A 847 36.68 -18.95 14.00
CA TRP A 847 36.66 -17.64 13.36
C TRP A 847 35.28 -17.26 12.81
N LYS A 848 34.81 -16.07 13.21
CA LYS A 848 33.61 -15.43 12.65
C LYS A 848 33.92 -14.00 12.22
N LEU A 849 33.62 -13.69 10.96
CA LEU A 849 33.79 -12.38 10.37
C LEU A 849 32.46 -11.64 10.38
N HIS A 850 32.43 -10.43 10.91
CA HIS A 850 31.28 -9.54 10.91
C HIS A 850 31.67 -8.22 10.25
N ILE A 851 30.82 -7.73 9.35
CA ILE A 851 31.01 -6.47 8.64
C ILE A 851 29.71 -5.68 8.77
N THR A 852 29.75 -4.50 9.37
CA THR A 852 28.65 -3.54 9.30
C THR A 852 29.04 -2.42 8.35
N ASN A 853 28.05 -1.92 7.59
CA ASN A 853 28.24 -0.87 6.61
C ASN A 853 27.18 0.22 6.78
N ARG A 854 27.60 1.44 6.48
CA ARG A 854 26.74 2.59 6.28
C ARG A 854 26.99 3.12 4.88
N VAL A 855 25.91 3.32 4.15
CA VAL A 855 25.96 3.65 2.72
C VAL A 855 25.04 4.83 2.46
N GLN A 856 25.58 5.84 1.78
CA GLN A 856 24.79 6.94 1.25
C GLN A 856 25.12 7.17 -0.22
N PHE A 857 24.07 7.38 -1.01
CA PHE A 857 24.15 7.72 -2.41
C PHE A 857 23.25 8.92 -2.65
N PHE A 858 23.75 9.94 -3.34
CA PHE A 858 22.94 11.03 -3.86
C PHE A 858 23.18 11.15 -5.36
N LEU A 859 22.10 11.15 -6.13
CA LEU A 859 22.10 11.57 -7.50
C LEU A 859 21.55 12.99 -7.59
N LEU A 860 22.30 13.88 -8.22
CA LEU A 860 22.06 15.32 -8.20
C LEU A 860 21.96 15.83 -9.61
N ASP A 861 20.96 16.66 -9.87
CA ASP A 861 20.87 17.43 -11.10
C ASP A 861 21.50 18.81 -10.87
N LEU A 862 22.59 19.07 -11.58
CA LEU A 862 23.38 20.30 -11.40
C LEU A 862 22.77 21.50 -12.10
N ASP A 863 21.90 21.27 -13.09
CA ASP A 863 21.27 22.35 -13.88
C ASP A 863 20.06 22.92 -13.13
N LEU A 864 19.29 22.06 -12.44
CA LEU A 864 18.17 22.49 -11.59
C LEU A 864 18.52 22.64 -10.10
N ASN A 865 19.75 22.30 -9.72
CA ASN A 865 20.20 22.28 -8.32
C ASN A 865 19.26 21.45 -7.40
N ARG A 866 18.82 20.28 -7.88
CA ARG A 866 17.91 19.36 -7.15
C ARG A 866 18.51 17.99 -6.88
N VAL A 867 17.96 17.30 -5.89
CA VAL A 867 18.18 15.86 -5.68
C VAL A 867 17.26 15.09 -6.64
N VAL A 868 17.81 14.09 -7.32
CA VAL A 868 17.08 13.19 -8.23
C VAL A 868 16.79 11.87 -7.54
N ASP A 869 17.78 11.31 -6.88
CA ASP A 869 17.66 10.03 -6.17
C ASP A 869 18.56 10.04 -4.92
N ILE A 870 18.18 9.27 -3.91
CA ILE A 870 18.91 9.17 -2.65
C ILE A 870 18.73 7.80 -2.00
N VAL A 871 19.84 7.26 -1.50
CA VAL A 871 19.87 6.10 -0.61
C VAL A 871 20.58 6.50 0.69
N ASN A 872 19.99 6.19 1.83
CA ASN A 872 20.58 6.41 3.16
C ASN A 872 20.34 5.18 4.03
N LEU A 873 21.32 4.28 4.06
CA LEU A 873 21.26 3.00 4.77
C LEU A 873 22.31 2.98 5.88
N ASP A 874 21.95 2.39 7.02
CA ASP A 874 22.83 2.17 8.16
C ASP A 874 22.59 0.78 8.73
N ASP A 875 23.52 0.32 9.56
CA ASP A 875 23.48 -1.00 10.22
C ASP A 875 23.35 -2.18 9.23
N MET A 876 24.00 -2.08 8.08
CA MET A 876 24.01 -3.14 7.07
C MET A 876 25.00 -4.24 7.47
N VAL A 877 24.53 -5.19 8.28
CA VAL A 877 25.35 -6.27 8.82
C VAL A 877 25.43 -7.48 7.88
N THR A 878 26.66 -7.92 7.62
CA THR A 878 26.96 -9.22 7.01
C THR A 878 27.84 -10.03 7.96
N SER A 879 27.58 -11.33 8.06
CA SER A 879 28.33 -12.23 8.93
C SER A 879 28.76 -13.48 8.19
N MET A 880 29.89 -14.06 8.57
CA MET A 880 30.44 -15.27 7.96
C MET A 880 31.12 -16.12 9.03
N ASP A 881 30.63 -17.34 9.21
CA ASP A 881 31.28 -18.35 10.04
C ASP A 881 32.34 -19.08 9.19
N ILE A 882 33.60 -18.67 9.36
CA ILE A 882 34.72 -19.18 8.56
C ILE A 882 34.96 -20.65 8.89
N THR A 883 34.94 -21.01 10.18
CA THR A 883 35.23 -22.37 10.68
C THR A 883 34.27 -23.39 10.09
N THR A 884 32.98 -23.06 10.07
CA THR A 884 31.94 -23.93 9.51
C THR A 884 32.08 -24.02 7.99
N GLN A 885 32.38 -22.92 7.31
CA GLN A 885 32.62 -22.96 5.86
C GLN A 885 33.85 -23.80 5.49
N LEU A 886 34.89 -23.85 6.34
CA LEU A 886 36.08 -24.67 6.10
C LEU A 886 35.79 -26.18 6.11
N SER A 887 34.92 -26.67 6.98
CA SER A 887 34.58 -28.10 7.06
C SER A 887 33.53 -28.53 6.02
N GLY A 888 32.81 -27.57 5.42
CA GLY A 888 31.81 -27.81 4.38
C GLY A 888 30.52 -28.49 4.89
N GLN A 889 30.31 -28.57 6.21
CA GLN A 889 29.22 -29.35 6.77
C GLN A 889 27.86 -28.63 6.70
N ARG A 890 26.89 -29.30 6.05
CA ARG A 890 25.49 -29.29 6.50
C ARG A 890 25.42 -30.04 7.85
N PRO A 891 24.70 -29.54 8.86
CA PRO A 891 24.54 -30.25 10.13
C PRO A 891 23.99 -31.66 9.88
N GLY A 892 24.67 -32.71 10.37
CA GLY A 892 24.12 -34.08 10.40
C GLY A 892 24.76 -35.16 9.52
N SER A 893 25.80 -34.89 8.71
CA SER A 893 26.49 -35.95 7.93
C SER A 893 27.73 -36.50 8.63
N ALA A 894 27.54 -37.08 9.82
CA ALA A 894 28.57 -37.83 10.52
C ALA A 894 28.44 -39.33 10.18
N GLY A 895 29.05 -39.74 9.07
CA GLY A 895 29.26 -41.15 8.75
C GLY A 895 30.74 -41.49 8.84
N LEU A 896 31.12 -42.37 9.78
CA LEU A 896 32.47 -42.95 9.89
C LEU A 896 32.88 -43.75 8.62
N PHE A 897 31.95 -43.95 7.67
CA PHE A 897 32.09 -44.78 6.47
C PHE A 897 31.53 -44.15 5.17
N ALA A 898 31.46 -42.82 5.06
CA ALA A 898 31.03 -42.18 3.81
C ALA A 898 32.10 -42.38 2.71
N GLY A 899 31.69 -42.93 1.56
CA GLY A 899 32.57 -43.56 0.57
C GLY A 899 33.64 -42.66 -0.08
N GLY A 900 34.87 -43.17 -0.09
CA GLY A 900 35.84 -43.19 -1.21
C GLY A 900 36.34 -41.91 -1.90
N GLY A 901 35.69 -40.76 -1.75
CA GLY A 901 36.08 -39.50 -2.39
C GLY A 901 36.64 -38.49 -1.39
N PHE A 902 37.70 -37.77 -1.78
CA PHE A 902 38.14 -36.59 -1.05
C PHE A 902 37.27 -35.40 -1.42
N ASP A 903 36.46 -34.92 -0.49
CA ASP A 903 35.84 -33.60 -0.58
C ASP A 903 36.75 -32.53 0.03
N GLU A 904 36.65 -31.29 -0.44
CA GLU A 904 37.46 -30.15 0.00
C GLU A 904 37.46 -29.92 1.52
N GLY A 905 36.33 -30.21 2.18
CA GLY A 905 36.15 -30.06 3.63
C GLY A 905 36.80 -31.17 4.48
N THR A 906 37.28 -32.25 3.86
CA THR A 906 37.79 -33.45 4.55
C THR A 906 38.93 -33.12 5.52
N PHE A 907 39.87 -32.28 5.12
CA PHE A 907 41.02 -31.88 5.96
C PHE A 907 40.65 -30.90 7.09
N TRP A 908 39.42 -30.39 7.10
CA TRP A 908 38.94 -29.41 8.06
C TRP A 908 37.88 -29.97 9.01
N LYS A 909 37.67 -31.29 9.01
CA LYS A 909 36.84 -31.98 10.01
C LYS A 909 37.38 -31.72 11.41
N THR A 910 36.50 -31.25 12.30
CA THR A 910 36.83 -30.82 13.67
C THR A 910 36.62 -31.93 14.72
N ASN A 911 35.91 -33.00 14.37
CA ASN A 911 35.77 -34.21 15.21
C ASN A 911 37.14 -34.74 15.61
N ARG A 912 37.31 -35.11 16.88
CA ARG A 912 38.58 -35.61 17.43
C ARG A 912 38.63 -37.12 17.45
N VAL A 913 39.82 -37.70 17.25
CA VAL A 913 40.02 -39.16 17.31
C VAL A 913 39.69 -39.69 18.70
N ASN A 914 40.11 -38.98 19.74
CA ASN A 914 39.77 -39.26 21.13
C ASN A 914 39.21 -37.98 21.79
N PRO A 915 37.88 -37.79 21.81
CA PRO A 915 37.25 -36.60 22.36
C PRO A 915 37.59 -36.32 23.84
N SER A 916 37.85 -37.36 24.65
CA SER A 916 38.14 -37.21 26.08
C SER A 916 39.49 -36.52 26.37
N GLN A 917 40.41 -36.54 25.40
CA GLN A 917 41.71 -35.86 25.50
C GLN A 917 41.69 -34.41 25.00
N GLY A 918 40.52 -33.90 24.59
CA GLY A 918 40.34 -32.51 24.18
C GLY A 918 41.36 -32.03 23.14
N ILE A 919 41.98 -30.87 23.36
CA ILE A 919 42.97 -30.27 22.44
C ILE A 919 44.24 -31.11 22.26
N ALA A 920 44.51 -32.11 23.11
CA ALA A 920 45.66 -33.02 22.95
C ALA A 920 45.42 -34.12 21.91
N SER A 921 44.16 -34.39 21.53
CA SER A 921 43.83 -35.36 20.48
C SER A 921 43.70 -34.70 19.11
N PRO A 922 44.31 -35.26 18.04
CA PRO A 922 44.18 -34.71 16.69
C PRO A 922 42.74 -34.77 16.18
N THR A 923 42.39 -33.82 15.33
CA THR A 923 41.12 -33.89 14.60
C THR A 923 41.23 -34.87 13.44
N LEU A 924 40.10 -35.43 12.99
CA LEU A 924 40.05 -36.29 11.81
C LEU A 924 40.64 -35.60 10.57
N GLY A 925 40.44 -34.28 10.43
CA GLY A 925 41.02 -33.53 9.33
C GLY A 925 42.56 -33.42 9.38
N ILE A 926 43.15 -33.41 10.58
CA ILE A 926 44.61 -33.46 10.77
C ILE A 926 45.14 -34.85 10.46
N VAL A 927 44.44 -35.90 10.88
CA VAL A 927 44.78 -37.29 10.53
C VAL A 927 44.75 -37.49 9.01
N ASP A 928 43.70 -37.02 8.35
CA ASP A 928 43.56 -37.10 6.89
C ASP A 928 44.71 -36.36 6.17
N GLN A 929 45.13 -35.19 6.68
CA GLN A 929 46.28 -34.45 6.16
C GLN A 929 47.60 -35.24 6.29
N ILE A 930 47.82 -35.90 7.44
CA ILE A 930 49.00 -36.73 7.67
C ILE A 930 48.98 -37.95 6.74
N GLN A 931 47.85 -38.65 6.63
CA GLN A 931 47.74 -39.84 5.76
C GLN A 931 48.00 -39.52 4.29
N VAL A 932 47.52 -38.37 3.80
CA VAL A 932 47.81 -37.89 2.44
C VAL A 932 49.28 -37.51 2.28
N SER A 933 49.88 -36.88 3.29
CA SER A 933 51.30 -36.52 3.32
C SER A 933 52.24 -37.74 3.33
N ARG A 934 51.78 -38.86 3.90
CA ARG A 934 52.48 -40.15 3.95
C ARG A 934 52.25 -41.04 2.72
N GLY A 935 51.35 -40.63 1.82
CA GLY A 935 50.94 -41.46 0.67
C GLY A 935 50.08 -42.68 1.03
N GLN A 936 49.71 -42.86 2.32
CA GLN A 936 48.77 -43.91 2.76
C GLN A 936 47.37 -43.68 2.21
N ARG A 937 47.07 -42.43 1.84
CA ARG A 937 45.84 -42.03 1.18
C ARG A 937 46.19 -41.21 -0.07
N THR A 938 45.69 -41.63 -1.23
CA THR A 938 46.09 -41.07 -2.52
C THR A 938 45.14 -39.96 -2.98
N VAL A 939 45.69 -38.79 -3.32
CA VAL A 939 44.99 -37.70 -4.01
C VAL A 939 45.55 -37.51 -5.42
N SER A 940 44.76 -36.99 -6.36
CA SER A 940 45.26 -36.69 -7.71
C SER A 940 46.32 -35.58 -7.68
N GLN A 941 47.20 -35.51 -8.68
CA GLN A 941 48.21 -34.45 -8.75
C GLN A 941 47.59 -33.06 -8.94
N GLY A 942 46.46 -32.98 -9.65
CA GLY A 942 45.67 -31.75 -9.76
C GLY A 942 45.12 -31.32 -8.40
N PHE A 943 44.54 -32.24 -7.64
CA PHE A 943 44.05 -31.96 -6.28
C PHE A 943 45.18 -31.50 -5.34
N TRP A 944 46.34 -32.16 -5.39
CA TRP A 944 47.52 -31.76 -4.60
C TRP A 944 47.98 -30.34 -4.95
N ARG A 945 47.92 -29.92 -6.22
CA ARG A 945 48.36 -28.57 -6.64
C ARG A 945 47.33 -27.48 -6.30
N SER A 946 46.05 -27.74 -6.51
CA SER A 946 44.99 -26.74 -6.32
C SER A 946 44.79 -26.35 -4.85
N TYR A 947 45.04 -27.27 -3.93
CA TYR A 947 44.79 -27.07 -2.50
C TYR A 947 46.07 -27.13 -1.65
N ASN A 948 47.25 -26.94 -2.25
CA ASN A 948 48.52 -26.79 -1.54
C ASN A 948 49.09 -25.36 -1.69
N SER A 949 49.48 -24.75 -0.58
CA SER A 949 50.04 -23.39 -0.59
C SER A 949 51.51 -23.32 -1.04
N ASP A 950 52.20 -24.45 -1.22
CA ASP A 950 53.55 -24.53 -1.82
C ASP A 950 53.53 -25.34 -3.14
N PRO A 951 53.32 -24.67 -4.29
CA PRO A 951 53.28 -25.34 -5.60
C PRO A 951 54.66 -25.79 -6.11
N TYR A 952 55.78 -25.28 -5.56
CA TYR A 952 57.14 -25.61 -6.01
C TYR A 952 57.65 -26.92 -5.40
N ALA A 953 57.21 -27.27 -4.19
CA ALA A 953 57.37 -28.63 -3.64
C ALA A 953 56.66 -29.70 -4.50
N GLY A 954 55.67 -29.30 -5.32
CA GLY A 954 54.83 -30.18 -6.15
C GLY A 954 55.42 -30.66 -7.48
N ARG A 955 56.68 -30.34 -7.83
CA ARG A 955 57.31 -30.90 -9.04
C ARG A 955 57.61 -32.40 -8.93
N ASN A 956 57.65 -32.96 -7.72
CA ASN A 956 57.71 -34.41 -7.48
C ASN A 956 56.92 -34.78 -6.21
N LYS A 957 55.57 -34.80 -6.31
CA LYS A 957 54.65 -35.24 -5.23
C LYS A 957 55.15 -36.52 -4.57
N ASP A 958 55.53 -37.50 -5.38
CA ASP A 958 55.95 -38.82 -4.89
C ASP A 958 57.27 -38.76 -4.12
N LYS A 959 58.23 -37.93 -4.55
CA LYS A 959 59.48 -37.72 -3.78
C LYS A 959 59.22 -37.03 -2.45
N ALA A 960 58.31 -36.04 -2.41
CA ALA A 960 57.97 -35.33 -1.18
C ALA A 960 57.29 -36.28 -0.16
N ILE A 961 56.41 -37.16 -0.63
CA ILE A 961 55.79 -38.22 0.18
C ILE A 961 56.85 -39.20 0.69
N GLN A 962 57.72 -39.70 -0.19
CA GLN A 962 58.74 -40.69 0.14
C GLN A 962 59.76 -40.14 1.15
N ASP A 963 60.13 -38.87 1.00
CA ASP A 963 61.04 -38.14 1.90
C ASP A 963 60.40 -37.82 3.27
N PHE A 964 59.08 -37.61 3.31
CA PHE A 964 58.35 -37.48 4.58
C PHE A 964 58.15 -38.82 5.27
N GLU A 965 57.88 -39.89 4.52
CA GLU A 965 57.75 -41.24 5.08
C GLU A 965 59.10 -41.77 5.61
N ALA A 966 60.19 -41.56 4.87
CA ALA A 966 61.54 -41.89 5.34
C ALA A 966 61.92 -41.10 6.60
N PHE A 967 61.42 -39.87 6.78
CA PHE A 967 61.56 -39.12 8.03
C PHE A 967 60.85 -39.82 9.18
N LEU A 968 59.60 -40.22 8.97
CA LEU A 968 58.79 -40.90 9.99
C LEU A 968 59.28 -42.32 10.30
N GLN A 969 60.06 -42.94 9.42
CA GLN A 969 60.70 -44.24 9.65
C GLN A 969 62.13 -44.12 10.23
N GLY A 970 62.66 -42.90 10.33
CA GLY A 970 64.05 -42.67 10.78
C GLY A 970 65.11 -43.00 9.72
N GLN A 971 64.71 -43.23 8.47
CA GLN A 971 65.57 -43.67 7.36
C GLN A 971 66.07 -42.53 6.45
N ASN A 972 65.89 -41.28 6.88
CA ASN A 972 66.31 -40.12 6.08
C ASN A 972 67.83 -39.99 5.95
N ARG A 973 68.29 -39.54 4.77
CA ARG A 973 69.68 -39.12 4.51
C ARG A 973 69.79 -37.60 4.61
N PRO A 974 70.21 -37.03 5.75
CA PRO A 974 70.14 -35.59 5.99
C PRO A 974 71.26 -34.83 5.28
N ARG A 975 71.03 -33.55 5.01
CA ARG A 975 72.09 -32.57 4.70
C ARG A 975 72.52 -31.79 5.93
N ARG A 976 71.66 -31.69 6.96
CA ARG A 976 71.93 -31.07 8.26
C ARG A 976 71.29 -31.87 9.41
N PRO A 977 71.86 -31.86 10.63
CA PRO A 977 71.27 -32.55 11.80
C PRO A 977 69.82 -32.14 12.13
N SER A 978 69.43 -30.90 11.82
CA SER A 978 68.06 -30.40 11.99
C SER A 978 67.03 -31.16 11.17
N ASP A 979 67.41 -31.68 10.00
CA ASP A 979 66.54 -32.36 9.04
C ASP A 979 66.13 -33.76 9.52
N LEU A 980 66.82 -34.27 10.55
CA LEU A 980 66.52 -35.54 11.22
C LEU A 980 65.48 -35.39 12.34
N ILE A 981 65.35 -34.19 12.91
CA ILE A 981 64.57 -33.94 14.13
C ILE A 981 63.28 -33.19 13.84
N ARG A 982 63.22 -32.33 12.80
CA ARG A 982 62.02 -31.59 12.43
C ARG A 982 61.71 -31.73 10.95
N LYS A 983 60.46 -31.99 10.61
CA LYS A 983 60.00 -31.99 9.22
C LYS A 983 58.54 -31.58 9.09
N GLN A 984 58.26 -30.73 8.13
CA GLN A 984 56.89 -30.33 7.81
C GLN A 984 56.22 -31.39 6.93
N ALA A 985 54.91 -31.54 7.14
CA ALA A 985 54.08 -32.38 6.28
C ALA A 985 54.07 -31.78 4.85
N PRO A 986 54.40 -32.57 3.80
CA PRO A 986 54.49 -32.07 2.43
C PRO A 986 53.14 -31.60 1.86
N TYR A 987 52.01 -32.08 2.39
CA TYR A 987 50.68 -31.58 2.02
C TYR A 987 50.20 -30.50 3.00
N THR A 988 50.00 -29.28 2.50
CA THR A 988 49.42 -28.17 3.27
C THR A 988 48.02 -27.86 2.72
N PRO A 989 46.93 -28.35 3.34
CA PRO A 989 45.57 -28.03 2.91
C PRO A 989 45.34 -26.53 2.99
N ALA A 990 44.92 -25.95 1.87
CA ALA A 990 44.48 -24.58 1.75
C ALA A 990 43.05 -24.55 1.20
N ARG A 991 42.22 -23.64 1.72
CA ARG A 991 40.86 -23.41 1.23
C ARG A 991 40.61 -21.93 1.02
N LYS A 992 39.95 -21.61 -0.09
CA LYS A 992 39.48 -20.26 -0.43
C LYS A 992 37.98 -20.29 -0.53
N PHE A 993 37.30 -19.30 0.02
CA PHE A 993 35.86 -19.14 -0.13
C PHE A 993 35.52 -17.66 -0.29
N TYR A 994 34.43 -17.44 -1.03
CA TYR A 994 33.91 -16.14 -1.40
C TYR A 994 32.49 -16.05 -0.85
N LYS A 995 32.16 -14.95 -0.19
CA LYS A 995 30.77 -14.63 0.15
C LYS A 995 30.45 -13.24 -0.33
N ARG A 996 29.50 -13.17 -1.26
CA ARG A 996 28.89 -11.93 -1.71
C ARG A 996 27.54 -11.75 -1.00
N THR A 997 27.34 -10.56 -0.44
CA THR A 997 26.03 -10.07 0.01
C THR A 997 25.74 -8.80 -0.75
N SER A 998 24.53 -8.65 -1.28
CA SER A 998 24.12 -7.46 -2.01
C SER A 998 22.75 -6.96 -1.58
N TRP A 999 22.55 -5.66 -1.75
CA TRP A 999 21.29 -4.95 -1.56
C TRP A 999 20.97 -4.24 -2.86
N GLN A 1000 19.86 -4.64 -3.47
CA GLN A 1000 19.43 -4.16 -4.77
C GLN A 1000 18.17 -3.32 -4.61
N ALA A 1001 18.03 -2.29 -5.46
CA ALA A 1001 16.76 -1.61 -5.62
C ALA A 1001 15.70 -2.62 -6.07
N ASN A 1002 14.46 -2.45 -5.59
CA ASN A 1002 13.32 -3.22 -6.08
C ASN A 1002 12.24 -2.24 -6.55
N ASP A 1003 12.63 -1.40 -7.50
CA ASP A 1003 11.78 -0.35 -8.04
C ASP A 1003 11.26 -0.75 -9.44
N PRO A 1004 9.93 -0.75 -9.65
CA PRO A 1004 9.33 -1.06 -10.94
C PRO A 1004 9.82 -0.15 -12.08
N LEU A 1005 10.24 1.08 -11.79
CA LEU A 1005 10.78 2.01 -12.80
C LEU A 1005 12.24 1.73 -13.19
N VAL A 1006 12.94 0.92 -12.39
CA VAL A 1006 14.35 0.54 -12.61
C VAL A 1006 14.43 -0.78 -13.37
N HIS A 1007 13.66 -1.80 -12.94
CA HIS A 1007 13.86 -3.18 -13.40
C HIS A 1007 12.82 -3.70 -14.40
N TYR A 1008 11.85 -2.89 -14.83
CA TYR A 1008 10.75 -3.33 -15.71
C TYR A 1008 10.54 -2.44 -16.95
N THR A 1009 11.45 -1.50 -17.22
CA THR A 1009 11.36 -0.57 -18.37
C THR A 1009 12.16 -1.01 -19.60
N ILE A 1010 13.06 -1.99 -19.47
CA ILE A 1010 13.74 -2.66 -20.58
C ILE A 1010 13.40 -4.14 -20.52
N ASN A 1011 12.32 -4.52 -21.21
CA ASN A 1011 12.10 -5.85 -21.77
C ASN A 1011 11.71 -5.69 -23.22
#